data_AF-A0A3N1XN15-F1
#
_entry.id   AF-A0A3N1XN15-F1
#
_cell.length_a   1.000
_cell.length_b   1.000
_cell.length_c   1.000
_cell.angle_alpha   90.00
_cell.angle_beta   90.00
_cell.angle_gamma   90.00
#
_symmetry.space_group_name_H-M   'P 1'
#
loop_
_entity.id
_entity.type
_entity.pdbx_description
1 polymer ?
#
loop_
_entity_poly.entity_id
_entity_poly.type
_entity_poly.pdbx_seq_one_letter_code
_entity_poly.pdbx_strand_id
1 'polypeptide(L)'
;MTEWIITCNTGAYDVEGAFEKLNKIDWKQSTNVEVGDIIYIYVGAPVGKIRFKCLATKVELEEHEIDDTEFVIDDTQYGNYGRYMEITLQEKFNNIKLGYNHLRKNGLKTVQGPSKVTSELSAYLFSVIETGGTTFDGYYKKGKVPKTRREAITILQRAYNRPVTARELTDLMYELGKHQANVFSELQFMESQGLAKKTGSSAPFTYSIVSNIGNPQYFYVFQNKSFDEECTGEYLWAPKYAKDGTQNHHWTRMQEVKKGDVIFHGYKQHVAAVSIANTDSYTADRPGELSADAWTKEGWRVDTDYFVFPHAIAPKDYWDKLKLMQPDKYSPFDKNGSGNMGYLFPITKEMGIFLLDTTAGKTNPGVAIPTEQEDDEIISLLSGQPAEIINSLIKQFQKKLPEILPREQELEDLRVKFVNDFNMNKLMNMKKEEYVVGLGSKSSFCYRLETELKDLGNIHGATSAKFGLYYGKSGEDTEEKYRCTKKFGEDPDEALQEIKKQIVYLRMDGEKKDLDAIRKCEFAPLFRGKILAVYFPEDYLCIFSDEHLNYFMQKLDIQVSPDDDILTKQIKLVKWKKSRPEMKSWNNHIFSNFLYSSFGRPFEVEKSEKDAQDERDREYPRDYVVHIGITIGQWKELLQNSEIFKSEDIELLKRFYLADNHATSCYDLSIQDGVSPTSYISPVVSLAKRIADELGLDPVYGDGGKQVWWRIPFWGRYREDSRFEWKLRPKLAKAMAALFPELNNIVDTEAEEQEDNSLIKELKLANVGKVDNFEYSGEPKAKAAPVYTNGHKTYPRDRQTAINALAHAHYKCEVDAAHPTFIRKKSNKRYTEPHHLVPMAFSDEFEVSLDREENIVSLCSNCHNQIHYGKDAYVLIKKLYAERKEVLESVGIKITLEHLLSRYDIKA
;
A
#
# COMPACT_ATOMS: atom_id res chain seq x y z
N MET A 1 5.22 -39.83 -10.42
CA MET A 1 4.19 -38.89 -10.92
C MET A 1 4.59 -38.39 -12.30
N THR A 2 4.23 -39.18 -13.30
CA THR A 2 4.02 -38.78 -14.69
C THR A 2 2.57 -38.27 -14.84
N GLU A 3 2.35 -37.40 -15.81
CA GLU A 3 1.00 -37.02 -16.25
C GLU A 3 0.66 -37.69 -17.59
N TRP A 4 -0.59 -38.12 -17.75
CA TRP A 4 -1.09 -38.80 -18.94
C TRP A 4 -2.41 -38.20 -19.42
N ILE A 5 -2.64 -38.17 -20.73
CA ILE A 5 -3.97 -37.95 -21.31
C ILE A 5 -4.47 -39.26 -21.90
N ILE A 6 -5.65 -39.71 -21.47
CA ILE A 6 -6.40 -40.83 -22.04
C ILE A 6 -7.67 -40.32 -22.72
N THR A 7 -8.25 -41.12 -23.63
CA THR A 7 -9.43 -40.71 -24.39
C THR A 7 -10.63 -41.58 -24.11
N CYS A 8 -11.77 -40.95 -23.81
CA CYS A 8 -13.07 -41.58 -23.72
C CYS A 8 -13.84 -41.41 -25.04
N ASN A 9 -14.29 -42.52 -25.63
CA ASN A 9 -15.22 -42.53 -26.74
C ASN A 9 -16.66 -42.50 -26.18
N THR A 10 -17.37 -41.38 -26.39
CA THR A 10 -18.76 -41.16 -25.95
C THR A 10 -19.79 -42.05 -26.63
N GLY A 11 -19.43 -42.75 -27.71
CA GLY A 11 -20.25 -43.80 -28.29
C GLY A 11 -20.08 -45.18 -27.64
N ALA A 12 -19.10 -45.34 -26.73
CA ALA A 12 -18.77 -46.62 -26.11
C ALA A 12 -18.88 -46.62 -24.58
N TYR A 13 -18.67 -45.47 -23.92
CA TYR A 13 -18.76 -45.38 -22.46
C TYR A 13 -19.22 -43.97 -22.02
N ASP A 14 -20.20 -43.91 -21.12
CA ASP A 14 -20.68 -42.66 -20.50
C ASP A 14 -19.85 -42.28 -19.26
N VAL A 15 -18.70 -41.69 -19.50
CA VAL A 15 -17.81 -41.19 -18.44
C VAL A 15 -18.40 -40.02 -17.64
N GLU A 16 -19.39 -39.29 -18.16
CA GLU A 16 -20.05 -38.22 -17.40
C GLU A 16 -21.00 -38.83 -16.37
N GLY A 17 -21.89 -39.73 -16.80
CA GLY A 17 -22.80 -40.48 -15.93
C GLY A 17 -22.04 -41.33 -14.90
N ALA A 18 -20.95 -41.99 -15.33
CA ALA A 18 -20.09 -42.77 -14.42
C ALA A 18 -19.56 -41.90 -13.28
N PHE A 19 -18.99 -40.74 -13.58
CA PHE A 19 -18.52 -39.79 -12.56
C PHE A 19 -19.63 -38.96 -11.89
N GLU A 20 -20.90 -39.14 -12.22
CA GLU A 20 -22.03 -38.59 -11.45
C GLU A 20 -22.46 -39.54 -10.33
N LYS A 21 -22.30 -40.86 -10.48
CA LYS A 21 -22.64 -41.85 -9.44
C LYS A 21 -21.42 -42.43 -8.71
N LEU A 22 -20.28 -42.55 -9.38
CA LEU A 22 -19.06 -43.16 -8.88
C LEU A 22 -17.95 -42.11 -8.72
N ASN A 23 -17.22 -42.13 -7.60
CA ASN A 23 -16.06 -41.24 -7.40
C ASN A 23 -14.74 -41.83 -7.97
N LYS A 24 -14.77 -43.09 -8.37
CA LYS A 24 -13.66 -43.84 -8.96
C LYS A 24 -14.20 -44.87 -9.95
N ILE A 25 -13.43 -45.15 -10.98
CA ILE A 25 -13.74 -46.14 -12.02
C ILE A 25 -12.47 -46.92 -12.39
N ASP A 26 -12.63 -48.13 -12.92
CA ASP A 26 -11.53 -48.90 -13.46
C ASP A 26 -11.37 -48.62 -14.96
N TRP A 27 -10.16 -48.29 -15.39
CA TRP A 27 -9.87 -47.92 -16.76
C TRP A 27 -8.82 -48.84 -17.38
N LYS A 28 -8.94 -49.14 -18.68
CA LYS A 28 -7.98 -49.99 -19.40
C LYS A 28 -6.57 -49.40 -19.40
N GLN A 29 -5.60 -50.15 -18.83
CA GLN A 29 -4.24 -49.67 -18.66
C GLN A 29 -3.33 -50.09 -19.82
N SER A 30 -3.45 -49.36 -20.93
CA SER A 30 -2.69 -49.57 -22.17
C SER A 30 -1.28 -48.96 -22.19
N THR A 31 -0.79 -48.48 -21.03
CA THR A 31 0.53 -47.85 -20.90
C THR A 31 1.10 -48.03 -19.49
N ASN A 32 2.35 -47.62 -19.27
CA ASN A 32 3.05 -47.77 -18.00
C ASN A 32 2.72 -46.60 -17.06
N VAL A 33 1.46 -46.54 -16.63
CA VAL A 33 0.99 -45.68 -15.54
C VAL A 33 1.47 -46.28 -14.22
N GLU A 34 1.97 -45.44 -13.32
CA GLU A 34 2.35 -45.83 -11.95
C GLU A 34 1.33 -45.32 -10.93
N VAL A 35 1.25 -45.95 -9.75
CA VAL A 35 0.42 -45.42 -8.64
C VAL A 35 0.89 -44.01 -8.29
N GLY A 36 -0.06 -43.08 -8.22
CA GLY A 36 0.21 -41.66 -7.99
C GLY A 36 0.45 -40.84 -9.27
N ASP A 37 0.33 -41.41 -10.47
CA ASP A 37 0.29 -40.65 -11.72
C ASP A 37 -1.04 -39.91 -11.89
N ILE A 38 -0.99 -38.77 -12.59
CA ILE A 38 -2.17 -37.94 -12.90
C ILE A 38 -2.71 -38.29 -14.27
N ILE A 39 -4.01 -38.54 -14.35
CA ILE A 39 -4.71 -38.99 -15.54
C ILE A 39 -5.74 -37.93 -15.95
N TYR A 40 -5.57 -37.34 -17.13
CA TYR A 40 -6.52 -36.42 -17.74
C TYR A 40 -7.37 -37.16 -18.78
N ILE A 41 -8.70 -37.02 -18.70
CA ILE A 41 -9.62 -37.69 -19.63
C ILE A 41 -10.10 -36.68 -20.68
N TYR A 42 -9.66 -36.89 -21.91
CA TYR A 42 -10.18 -36.23 -23.11
C TYR A 42 -11.45 -36.93 -23.58
N VAL A 43 -12.57 -36.21 -23.63
CA VAL A 43 -13.86 -36.76 -24.05
C VAL A 43 -14.09 -36.46 -25.53
N GLY A 44 -14.42 -37.50 -26.30
CA GLY A 44 -14.60 -37.47 -27.75
C GLY A 44 -15.71 -36.55 -28.26
N ALA A 45 -15.94 -36.54 -29.57
CA ALA A 45 -17.00 -35.75 -30.18
C ALA A 45 -18.39 -36.26 -29.71
N PRO A 46 -19.33 -35.38 -29.32
CA PRO A 46 -19.36 -33.93 -29.60
C PRO A 46 -18.64 -33.04 -28.56
N VAL A 47 -18.12 -33.59 -27.46
CA VAL A 47 -17.54 -32.81 -26.35
C VAL A 47 -16.18 -32.21 -26.71
N GLY A 48 -15.26 -33.02 -27.27
CA GLY A 48 -14.04 -32.56 -27.93
C GLY A 48 -12.97 -31.86 -27.06
N LYS A 49 -12.96 -32.13 -25.75
CA LYS A 49 -12.10 -31.46 -24.75
C LYS A 49 -11.77 -32.37 -23.56
N ILE A 50 -10.72 -32.02 -22.80
CA ILE A 50 -10.49 -32.62 -21.48
C ILE A 50 -11.62 -32.18 -20.52
N ARG A 51 -12.17 -33.16 -19.79
CA ARG A 51 -13.29 -32.98 -18.86
C ARG A 51 -12.97 -33.40 -17.43
N PHE A 52 -12.02 -34.31 -17.24
CA PHE A 52 -11.70 -34.86 -15.91
C PHE A 52 -10.18 -34.88 -15.66
N LYS A 53 -9.81 -34.68 -14.40
CA LYS A 53 -8.49 -34.94 -13.81
C LYS A 53 -8.69 -35.98 -12.73
N CYS A 54 -7.90 -37.05 -12.78
CA CYS A 54 -7.98 -38.20 -11.91
C CYS A 54 -6.58 -38.57 -11.39
N LEU A 55 -6.53 -39.33 -10.30
CA LEU A 55 -5.32 -39.92 -9.74
C LEU A 55 -5.36 -41.43 -9.94
N ALA A 56 -4.28 -42.03 -10.45
CA ALA A 56 -4.13 -43.49 -10.50
C ALA A 56 -3.88 -44.02 -9.08
N THR A 57 -4.87 -44.70 -8.49
CA THR A 57 -4.82 -45.24 -7.12
C THR A 57 -4.43 -46.71 -7.08
N LYS A 58 -4.68 -47.47 -8.15
CA LYS A 58 -4.14 -48.81 -8.39
C LYS A 58 -3.74 -48.97 -9.86
N VAL A 59 -2.80 -49.86 -10.14
CA VAL A 59 -2.29 -50.18 -11.49
C VAL A 59 -2.00 -51.68 -11.57
N GLU A 60 -1.87 -52.20 -12.80
CA GLU A 60 -1.63 -53.62 -13.11
C GLU A 60 -2.70 -54.58 -12.53
N LEU A 61 -3.97 -54.13 -12.46
CA LEU A 61 -5.09 -54.98 -12.04
C LEU A 61 -5.44 -56.01 -13.12
N GLU A 62 -5.61 -57.28 -12.73
CA GLU A 62 -5.90 -58.39 -13.65
C GLU A 62 -7.35 -58.36 -14.18
N GLU A 63 -8.30 -57.88 -13.36
CA GLU A 63 -9.74 -57.80 -13.66
C GLU A 63 -10.31 -56.45 -13.18
N HIS A 64 -11.55 -56.13 -13.57
CA HIS A 64 -12.31 -54.99 -13.02
C HIS A 64 -12.75 -55.30 -11.58
N GLU A 65 -12.49 -54.40 -10.64
CA GLU A 65 -13.00 -54.46 -9.26
C GLU A 65 -14.25 -53.59 -9.05
N ILE A 66 -14.46 -52.58 -9.91
CA ILE A 66 -15.58 -51.63 -9.85
C ILE A 66 -16.63 -52.00 -10.90
N ASP A 67 -17.87 -52.22 -10.45
CA ASP A 67 -19.03 -52.38 -11.34
C ASP A 67 -19.51 -51.01 -11.85
N ASP A 68 -19.17 -50.72 -13.10
CA ASP A 68 -19.63 -49.57 -13.87
C ASP A 68 -20.40 -49.99 -15.14
N THR A 69 -20.91 -51.22 -15.16
CA THR A 69 -21.53 -51.85 -16.34
C THR A 69 -22.72 -51.08 -16.91
N GLU A 70 -23.44 -50.31 -16.07
CA GLU A 70 -24.56 -49.46 -16.52
C GLU A 70 -24.14 -48.26 -17.40
N PHE A 71 -22.84 -47.92 -17.44
CA PHE A 71 -22.29 -46.82 -18.25
C PHE A 71 -21.63 -47.29 -19.55
N VAL A 72 -21.54 -48.62 -19.78
CA VAL A 72 -21.01 -49.19 -21.02
C VAL A 72 -22.09 -49.12 -22.10
N ILE A 73 -21.84 -48.32 -23.15
CA ILE A 73 -22.73 -48.14 -24.29
C ILE A 73 -22.42 -49.15 -25.40
N ASP A 74 -21.14 -49.41 -25.64
CA ASP A 74 -20.64 -50.35 -26.64
C ASP A 74 -19.35 -51.04 -26.14
N ASP A 75 -19.50 -52.30 -25.72
CA ASP A 75 -18.43 -53.14 -25.18
C ASP A 75 -17.43 -53.63 -26.25
N THR A 76 -17.69 -53.41 -27.55
CA THR A 76 -16.78 -53.86 -28.62
C THR A 76 -15.39 -53.20 -28.56
N GLN A 77 -15.21 -52.15 -27.76
CA GLN A 77 -13.93 -51.47 -27.50
C GLN A 77 -13.37 -51.65 -26.08
N TYR A 78 -14.05 -52.43 -25.22
CA TYR A 78 -13.73 -52.60 -23.80
C TYR A 78 -13.63 -54.07 -23.33
N GLY A 79 -14.13 -55.02 -24.10
CA GLY A 79 -14.03 -56.46 -23.83
C GLY A 79 -12.61 -56.92 -23.43
N ASN A 80 -12.53 -57.47 -22.21
CA ASN A 80 -11.38 -58.08 -21.52
C ASN A 80 -9.99 -57.63 -22.01
N TYR A 81 -9.57 -56.44 -21.56
CA TYR A 81 -8.27 -55.85 -21.89
C TYR A 81 -7.09 -56.49 -21.13
N GLY A 82 -7.37 -57.34 -20.14
CA GLY A 82 -6.39 -58.09 -19.33
C GLY A 82 -5.48 -57.24 -18.43
N ARG A 83 -5.63 -55.91 -18.44
CA ARG A 83 -4.95 -55.02 -17.49
C ARG A 83 -5.69 -53.70 -17.29
N TYR A 84 -5.94 -53.38 -16.02
CA TYR A 84 -6.73 -52.22 -15.60
C TYR A 84 -6.00 -51.37 -14.54
N MET A 85 -6.44 -50.13 -14.40
CA MET A 85 -6.00 -49.19 -13.38
C MET A 85 -7.22 -48.55 -12.72
N GLU A 86 -7.23 -48.50 -11.39
CA GLU A 86 -8.24 -47.75 -10.63
C GLU A 86 -7.88 -46.27 -10.71
N ILE A 87 -8.80 -45.44 -11.23
CA ILE A 87 -8.64 -43.99 -11.28
C ILE A 87 -9.70 -43.29 -10.43
N THR A 88 -9.27 -42.49 -9.47
CA THR A 88 -10.14 -41.71 -8.59
C THR A 88 -10.27 -40.29 -9.13
N LEU A 89 -11.51 -39.79 -9.26
CA LEU A 89 -11.77 -38.42 -9.70
C LEU A 89 -11.15 -37.41 -8.72
N GLN A 90 -10.55 -36.35 -9.27
CA GLN A 90 -10.08 -35.19 -8.52
C GLN A 90 -10.87 -33.93 -8.91
N GLU A 91 -11.12 -33.73 -10.20
CA GLU A 91 -11.66 -32.46 -10.70
C GLU A 91 -12.45 -32.62 -12.02
N LYS A 92 -13.53 -31.84 -12.20
CA LYS A 92 -14.33 -31.76 -13.43
C LYS A 92 -14.18 -30.37 -14.08
N PHE A 93 -13.96 -30.31 -15.40
CA PHE A 93 -13.69 -29.06 -16.13
C PHE A 93 -14.73 -28.74 -17.20
N ASN A 94 -15.13 -27.47 -17.33
CA ASN A 94 -15.90 -26.99 -18.47
C ASN A 94 -15.25 -25.78 -19.18
N ASN A 95 -13.98 -25.93 -19.59
CA ASN A 95 -13.21 -24.86 -20.23
C ASN A 95 -12.97 -25.14 -21.73
N ILE A 96 -13.30 -24.18 -22.60
CA ILE A 96 -13.06 -24.26 -24.06
C ILE A 96 -11.58 -24.32 -24.43
N LYS A 97 -10.69 -23.82 -23.57
CA LYS A 97 -9.23 -23.87 -23.74
C LYS A 97 -8.67 -25.30 -23.58
N LEU A 98 -9.43 -26.23 -23.00
CA LEU A 98 -9.07 -27.66 -22.95
C LEU A 98 -9.51 -28.44 -24.21
N GLY A 99 -9.96 -27.75 -25.27
CA GLY A 99 -10.33 -28.35 -26.55
C GLY A 99 -9.13 -28.79 -27.40
N TYR A 100 -9.35 -29.78 -28.29
CA TYR A 100 -8.32 -30.42 -29.12
C TYR A 100 -7.28 -29.46 -29.75
N ASN A 101 -7.74 -28.41 -30.43
CA ASN A 101 -6.87 -27.47 -31.15
C ASN A 101 -5.89 -26.74 -30.22
N HIS A 102 -6.34 -26.42 -29.01
CA HIS A 102 -5.52 -25.76 -27.99
C HIS A 102 -4.48 -26.71 -27.40
N LEU A 103 -4.89 -27.94 -27.05
CA LEU A 103 -3.98 -28.96 -26.54
C LEU A 103 -2.90 -29.32 -27.59
N ARG A 104 -3.30 -29.50 -28.85
CA ARG A 104 -2.38 -29.82 -29.96
C ARG A 104 -1.38 -28.69 -30.23
N LYS A 105 -1.78 -27.43 -30.05
CA LYS A 105 -0.89 -26.26 -30.19
C LYS A 105 0.21 -26.23 -29.11
N ASN A 106 -0.04 -26.84 -27.95
CA ASN A 106 0.86 -26.83 -26.79
C ASN A 106 1.40 -28.24 -26.46
N GLY A 107 1.75 -29.03 -27.49
CA GLY A 107 2.51 -30.28 -27.31
C GLY A 107 1.71 -31.59 -27.25
N LEU A 108 0.38 -31.59 -27.34
CA LEU A 108 -0.38 -32.85 -27.43
C LEU A 108 -0.15 -33.56 -28.77
N LYS A 109 0.37 -34.80 -28.70
CA LYS A 109 0.70 -35.62 -29.87
C LYS A 109 -0.53 -36.29 -30.51
N THR A 110 -1.41 -36.89 -29.71
CA THR A 110 -2.58 -37.64 -30.20
C THR A 110 -3.69 -37.70 -29.15
N VAL A 111 -4.93 -37.89 -29.62
CA VAL A 111 -6.14 -38.23 -28.82
C VAL A 111 -6.73 -39.58 -29.25
N GLN A 112 -5.98 -40.43 -29.95
CA GLN A 112 -6.45 -41.76 -30.38
C GLN A 112 -6.06 -42.88 -29.39
N GLY A 113 -5.27 -42.56 -28.37
CA GLY A 113 -4.82 -43.48 -27.32
C GLY A 113 -4.09 -42.70 -26.22
N PRO A 114 -3.55 -43.37 -25.19
CA PRO A 114 -2.80 -42.70 -24.12
C PRO A 114 -1.62 -41.90 -24.65
N SER A 115 -1.55 -40.62 -24.29
CA SER A 115 -0.42 -39.75 -24.58
C SER A 115 0.23 -39.33 -23.26
N LYS A 116 1.50 -39.67 -23.05
CA LYS A 116 2.31 -39.07 -21.98
C LYS A 116 2.36 -37.56 -22.19
N VAL A 117 2.08 -36.81 -21.14
CA VAL A 117 2.11 -35.34 -21.16
C VAL A 117 3.57 -34.90 -21.15
N THR A 118 3.93 -33.98 -22.04
CA THR A 118 5.26 -33.34 -22.07
C THR A 118 5.30 -32.18 -21.08
N SER A 119 6.48 -31.71 -20.66
CA SER A 119 6.59 -30.54 -19.77
C SER A 119 5.92 -29.28 -20.34
N GLU A 120 5.93 -29.12 -21.67
CA GLU A 120 5.20 -28.06 -22.39
C GLU A 120 3.68 -28.20 -22.22
N LEU A 121 3.14 -29.40 -22.42
CA LEU A 121 1.71 -29.66 -22.28
C LEU A 121 1.25 -29.63 -20.82
N SER A 122 2.10 -30.07 -19.89
CA SER A 122 1.92 -29.99 -18.44
C SER A 122 1.75 -28.54 -18.00
N ALA A 123 2.69 -27.68 -18.39
CA ALA A 123 2.63 -26.23 -18.16
C ALA A 123 1.36 -25.60 -18.77
N TYR A 124 0.96 -26.04 -19.97
CA TYR A 124 -0.27 -25.56 -20.60
C TYR A 124 -1.52 -25.99 -19.85
N LEU A 125 -1.66 -27.28 -19.51
CA LEU A 125 -2.77 -27.81 -18.73
C LEU A 125 -2.88 -27.10 -17.38
N PHE A 126 -1.75 -26.96 -16.67
CA PHE A 126 -1.65 -26.20 -15.42
C PHE A 126 -2.18 -24.77 -15.59
N SER A 127 -1.75 -24.04 -16.62
CA SER A 127 -2.26 -22.67 -16.88
C SER A 127 -3.77 -22.64 -17.16
N VAL A 128 -4.30 -23.61 -17.91
CA VAL A 128 -5.73 -23.58 -18.28
C VAL A 128 -6.63 -23.98 -17.12
N ILE A 129 -6.19 -24.92 -16.31
CA ILE A 129 -6.94 -25.47 -15.17
C ILE A 129 -6.85 -24.54 -13.97
N GLU A 130 -5.63 -24.20 -13.55
CA GLU A 130 -5.38 -23.59 -12.25
C GLU A 130 -5.56 -22.05 -12.31
N THR A 131 -5.30 -21.41 -13.46
CA THR A 131 -5.51 -19.95 -13.67
C THR A 131 -6.65 -19.61 -14.65
N GLY A 132 -7.47 -20.59 -15.06
CA GLY A 132 -8.53 -20.37 -16.07
C GLY A 132 -7.99 -20.04 -17.48
N GLY A 133 -6.69 -20.23 -17.69
CA GLY A 133 -5.97 -19.87 -18.90
C GLY A 133 -5.78 -18.36 -19.06
N THR A 134 -5.69 -17.60 -17.97
CA THR A 134 -4.76 -16.47 -17.97
C THR A 134 -3.37 -17.07 -17.91
N THR A 135 -2.78 -17.34 -19.07
CA THR A 135 -1.37 -17.74 -19.11
C THR A 135 -0.55 -16.63 -18.44
N PHE A 136 0.32 -17.02 -17.51
CA PHE A 136 1.38 -16.17 -16.99
C PHE A 136 2.38 -15.92 -18.14
N ASP A 137 2.00 -15.09 -19.12
CA ASP A 137 2.67 -14.91 -20.41
C ASP A 137 4.10 -14.34 -20.29
N GLY A 138 4.51 -13.91 -19.09
CA GLY A 138 5.88 -13.48 -18.79
C GLY A 138 6.91 -14.59 -18.62
N TYR A 139 6.50 -15.85 -18.37
CA TYR A 139 7.42 -16.93 -17.96
C TYR A 139 7.99 -17.75 -19.12
N TYR A 140 7.46 -17.57 -20.33
CA TYR A 140 7.71 -18.46 -21.46
C TYR A 140 8.32 -17.73 -22.65
N LYS A 141 9.63 -17.45 -22.59
CA LYS A 141 10.39 -17.19 -23.82
C LYS A 141 10.73 -18.50 -24.52
N LYS A 142 10.43 -18.53 -25.81
CA LYS A 142 10.50 -19.69 -26.70
C LYS A 142 11.93 -20.27 -26.79
N GLY A 143 12.19 -21.42 -26.18
CA GLY A 143 13.45 -22.15 -26.40
C GLY A 143 14.00 -23.01 -25.24
N LYS A 144 13.56 -22.81 -24.00
CA LYS A 144 13.94 -23.66 -22.84
C LYS A 144 12.73 -24.35 -22.21
N VAL A 145 12.98 -25.47 -21.54
CA VAL A 145 11.98 -26.22 -20.77
C VAL A 145 11.77 -25.52 -19.41
N PRO A 146 10.52 -25.30 -18.95
CA PRO A 146 10.27 -24.74 -17.63
C PRO A 146 10.80 -25.66 -16.52
N LYS A 147 11.32 -25.07 -15.43
CA LYS A 147 11.71 -25.81 -14.21
C LYS A 147 10.52 -26.60 -13.67
N THR A 148 10.77 -27.83 -13.24
CA THR A 148 9.80 -28.65 -12.50
C THR A 148 9.51 -28.07 -11.11
N ARG A 149 8.37 -28.44 -10.52
CA ARG A 149 8.01 -28.04 -9.14
C ARG A 149 9.11 -28.39 -8.13
N ARG A 150 9.78 -29.53 -8.32
CA ARG A 150 10.89 -30.01 -7.47
C ARG A 150 12.13 -29.11 -7.54
N GLU A 151 12.52 -28.70 -8.75
CA GLU A 151 13.65 -27.78 -8.95
C GLU A 151 13.36 -26.43 -8.31
N ALA A 152 12.16 -25.88 -8.50
CA ALA A 152 11.71 -24.65 -7.85
C ALA A 152 11.74 -24.75 -6.31
N ILE A 153 11.16 -25.83 -5.74
CA ILE A 153 11.22 -26.08 -4.29
C ILE A 153 12.67 -26.17 -3.80
N THR A 154 13.55 -26.83 -4.53
CA THR A 154 14.96 -26.97 -4.16
C THR A 154 15.70 -25.62 -4.16
N ILE A 155 15.45 -24.77 -5.16
CA ILE A 155 15.99 -23.40 -5.21
C ILE A 155 15.51 -22.58 -4.01
N LEU A 156 14.20 -22.61 -3.71
CA LEU A 156 13.61 -21.80 -2.63
C LEU A 156 14.02 -22.28 -1.23
N GLN A 157 14.02 -23.60 -0.98
CA GLN A 157 14.52 -24.15 0.29
C GLN A 157 15.99 -23.81 0.52
N ARG A 158 16.81 -23.77 -0.54
CA ARG A 158 18.21 -23.33 -0.46
C ARG A 158 18.33 -21.83 -0.19
N ALA A 159 17.51 -21.00 -0.84
CA ALA A 159 17.51 -19.55 -0.67
C ALA A 159 17.15 -19.13 0.77
N TYR A 160 16.16 -19.79 1.38
CA TYR A 160 15.81 -19.58 2.79
C TYR A 160 16.91 -20.00 3.77
N ASN A 161 17.65 -21.06 3.44
CA ASN A 161 18.70 -21.63 4.31
C ASN A 161 18.26 -21.81 5.78
N ARG A 162 17.04 -22.35 5.94
CA ARG A 162 16.39 -22.80 7.18
C ARG A 162 15.31 -23.84 6.84
N PRO A 163 14.77 -24.61 7.80
CA PRO A 163 13.55 -25.37 7.58
C PRO A 163 12.38 -24.46 7.17
N VAL A 164 11.57 -24.91 6.22
CA VAL A 164 10.39 -24.18 5.71
C VAL A 164 9.18 -25.09 5.63
N THR A 165 8.00 -24.52 5.83
CA THR A 165 6.71 -25.19 5.66
C THR A 165 6.32 -25.29 4.19
N ALA A 166 5.40 -26.21 3.88
CA ALA A 166 4.77 -26.26 2.56
C ALA A 166 4.00 -24.96 2.23
N ARG A 167 3.57 -24.18 3.23
CA ARG A 167 2.84 -22.93 3.05
C ARG A 167 3.77 -21.81 2.57
N GLU A 168 4.91 -21.59 3.22
CA GLU A 168 5.89 -20.57 2.79
C GLU A 168 6.35 -20.79 1.34
N LEU A 169 6.55 -22.05 0.94
CA LEU A 169 6.84 -22.41 -0.45
C LEU A 169 5.62 -22.20 -1.38
N THR A 170 4.40 -22.47 -0.91
CA THR A 170 3.17 -22.20 -1.70
C THR A 170 3.00 -20.71 -1.95
N ASP A 171 3.17 -19.88 -0.93
CA ASP A 171 2.95 -18.42 -0.98
C ASP A 171 4.01 -17.72 -1.87
N LEU A 172 5.21 -18.30 -2.03
CA LEU A 172 6.21 -17.86 -3.02
C LEU A 172 5.94 -18.34 -4.46
N MET A 173 5.29 -19.51 -4.62
CA MET A 173 5.11 -20.16 -5.92
C MET A 173 3.77 -19.82 -6.58
N TYR A 174 2.77 -19.39 -5.80
CA TYR A 174 1.38 -19.25 -6.23
C TYR A 174 0.66 -18.07 -5.54
N GLU A 175 -0.42 -17.57 -6.16
CA GLU A 175 -1.37 -16.69 -5.48
C GLU A 175 -2.21 -17.47 -4.44
N LEU A 176 -2.59 -16.80 -3.35
CA LEU A 176 -3.28 -17.40 -2.20
C LEU A 176 -4.59 -18.12 -2.59
N GLY A 177 -4.74 -19.36 -2.13
CA GLY A 177 -6.06 -19.95 -1.87
C GLY A 177 -6.43 -21.28 -2.53
N LYS A 178 -5.63 -21.87 -3.44
CA LYS A 178 -6.05 -23.11 -4.15
C LYS A 178 -5.04 -24.26 -4.28
N HIS A 179 -3.74 -24.07 -4.05
CA HIS A 179 -2.73 -25.04 -4.52
C HIS A 179 -1.82 -25.67 -3.44
N GLN A 180 -2.08 -25.45 -2.14
CA GLN A 180 -1.23 -25.96 -1.05
C GLN A 180 -1.02 -27.48 -1.07
N ALA A 181 -2.04 -28.26 -1.48
CA ALA A 181 -1.95 -29.71 -1.61
C ALA A 181 -0.89 -30.17 -2.63
N ASN A 182 -0.64 -29.37 -3.68
CA ASN A 182 0.30 -29.68 -4.76
C ASN A 182 1.77 -29.50 -4.35
N VAL A 183 2.05 -28.61 -3.41
CA VAL A 183 3.39 -28.43 -2.81
C VAL A 183 3.61 -29.49 -1.72
N PHE A 184 2.58 -29.77 -0.93
CA PHE A 184 2.63 -30.80 0.12
C PHE A 184 2.92 -32.19 -0.44
N SER A 185 2.25 -32.60 -1.53
CA SER A 185 2.46 -33.91 -2.16
C SER A 185 3.87 -34.05 -2.77
N GLU A 186 4.42 -32.99 -3.38
CA GLU A 186 5.79 -33.02 -3.90
C GLU A 186 6.83 -33.10 -2.76
N LEU A 187 6.60 -32.42 -1.63
CA LEU A 187 7.49 -32.51 -0.46
C LEU A 187 7.46 -33.89 0.19
N GLN A 188 6.29 -34.53 0.30
CA GLN A 188 6.18 -35.93 0.74
C GLN A 188 6.87 -36.88 -0.23
N PHE A 189 6.78 -36.63 -1.54
CA PHE A 189 7.53 -37.41 -2.52
C PHE A 189 9.04 -37.21 -2.34
N MET A 190 9.53 -35.98 -2.20
CA MET A 190 10.95 -35.66 -1.94
C MET A 190 11.46 -36.29 -0.63
N GLU A 191 10.62 -36.36 0.41
CA GLU A 191 10.90 -37.11 1.64
C GLU A 191 11.06 -38.61 1.36
N SER A 192 10.15 -39.22 0.60
CA SER A 192 10.24 -40.66 0.23
C SER A 192 11.51 -41.01 -0.56
N GLN A 193 12.07 -40.05 -1.29
CA GLN A 193 13.30 -40.20 -2.08
C GLN A 193 14.57 -39.79 -1.31
N GLY A 194 14.47 -39.40 -0.03
CA GLY A 194 15.61 -38.94 0.78
C GLY A 194 16.21 -37.60 0.34
N LEU A 195 15.49 -36.80 -0.46
CA LEU A 195 15.92 -35.48 -0.95
C LEU A 195 15.58 -34.36 0.03
N ALA A 196 14.45 -34.51 0.74
CA ALA A 196 14.02 -33.60 1.80
C ALA A 196 13.95 -34.34 3.14
N LYS A 197 14.34 -33.67 4.23
CA LYS A 197 14.13 -34.14 5.61
C LYS A 197 12.98 -33.35 6.22
N LYS A 198 11.93 -34.06 6.62
CA LYS A 198 10.80 -33.54 7.39
C LYS A 198 11.14 -33.44 8.88
N THR A 199 10.61 -32.42 9.54
CA THR A 199 10.75 -32.16 10.98
C THR A 199 9.42 -31.75 11.59
N GLY A 200 9.22 -32.11 12.87
CA GLY A 200 7.97 -31.96 13.61
C GLY A 200 7.12 -33.25 13.66
N SER A 201 6.48 -33.50 14.81
CA SER A 201 5.63 -34.68 15.05
C SER A 201 4.13 -34.43 14.78
N SER A 202 3.73 -33.16 14.72
CA SER A 202 2.37 -32.71 14.40
C SER A 202 2.41 -31.54 13.43
N ALA A 203 1.33 -31.29 12.70
CA ALA A 203 1.26 -30.21 11.71
C ALA A 203 1.17 -28.82 12.40
N PRO A 204 1.75 -27.76 11.80
CA PRO A 204 2.45 -27.73 10.52
C PRO A 204 3.86 -28.33 10.59
N PHE A 205 4.20 -29.17 9.61
CA PHE A 205 5.53 -29.75 9.46
C PHE A 205 6.46 -28.83 8.66
N THR A 206 7.76 -28.87 8.98
CA THR A 206 8.81 -28.20 8.22
C THR A 206 9.65 -29.19 7.41
N TYR A 207 10.27 -28.71 6.34
CA TYR A 207 11.12 -29.49 5.44
C TYR A 207 12.44 -28.77 5.16
N SER A 208 13.52 -29.53 5.06
CA SER A 208 14.89 -29.05 4.78
C SER A 208 15.56 -29.91 3.70
N ILE A 209 16.51 -29.34 2.94
CA ILE A 209 17.29 -30.09 1.94
C ILE A 209 18.34 -30.96 2.64
N VAL A 210 18.47 -32.22 2.23
CA VAL A 210 19.41 -33.18 2.84
C VAL A 210 20.87 -32.89 2.47
N SER A 211 21.14 -32.39 1.25
CA SER A 211 22.48 -32.11 0.74
C SER A 211 22.73 -30.61 0.48
N ASN A 212 22.87 -29.82 1.56
CA ASN A 212 23.21 -28.40 1.47
C ASN A 212 24.74 -28.19 1.29
N ILE A 213 25.16 -27.46 0.25
CA ILE A 213 26.57 -27.15 -0.02
C ILE A 213 27.01 -25.97 0.87
N GLY A 214 27.40 -26.26 2.11
CA GLY A 214 27.87 -25.25 3.07
C GLY A 214 26.87 -24.13 3.38
N ASN A 215 27.38 -23.07 4.02
CA ASN A 215 26.62 -21.85 4.31
C ASN A 215 26.74 -20.86 3.14
N PRO A 216 25.64 -20.49 2.46
CA PRO A 216 25.66 -19.53 1.36
C PRO A 216 25.97 -18.11 1.84
N GLN A 217 26.70 -17.37 1.01
CA GLN A 217 26.65 -15.91 1.00
C GLN A 217 25.44 -15.42 0.20
N TYR A 218 25.04 -14.18 0.46
CA TYR A 218 23.88 -13.54 -0.15
C TYR A 218 24.30 -12.31 -0.96
N PHE A 219 23.85 -12.23 -2.20
CA PHE A 219 24.15 -11.13 -3.11
C PHE A 219 22.89 -10.53 -3.73
N TYR A 220 23.02 -9.30 -4.22
CA TYR A 220 22.01 -8.60 -5.02
C TYR A 220 22.67 -8.07 -6.31
N VAL A 221 22.07 -8.39 -7.46
CA VAL A 221 22.58 -8.02 -8.78
C VAL A 221 21.60 -7.13 -9.55
N PHE A 222 22.07 -6.01 -10.12
CA PHE A 222 21.25 -5.12 -10.95
C PHE A 222 21.40 -5.46 -12.43
N GLN A 223 20.37 -6.09 -13.02
CA GLN A 223 20.38 -6.62 -14.39
C GLN A 223 19.47 -5.83 -15.36
N ASN A 224 19.29 -4.52 -15.13
CA ASN A 224 18.40 -3.65 -15.92
C ASN A 224 18.64 -3.64 -17.45
N LYS A 225 19.77 -4.15 -17.94
CA LYS A 225 20.15 -4.20 -19.36
C LYS A 225 20.26 -5.60 -19.96
N SER A 226 20.19 -6.65 -19.13
CA SER A 226 20.63 -7.99 -19.51
C SER A 226 19.94 -9.12 -18.74
N PHE A 227 18.94 -8.81 -17.89
CA PHE A 227 18.17 -9.80 -17.14
C PHE A 227 17.56 -10.87 -18.03
N ASP A 228 16.98 -10.46 -19.16
CA ASP A 228 16.31 -11.37 -20.09
C ASP A 228 17.30 -12.41 -20.67
N GLU A 229 18.49 -11.97 -21.06
CA GLU A 229 19.57 -12.82 -21.59
C GLU A 229 20.21 -13.69 -20.51
N GLU A 230 20.57 -13.10 -19.37
CA GLU A 230 21.22 -13.79 -18.23
C GLU A 230 20.29 -14.82 -17.55
N CYS A 231 19.01 -14.48 -17.36
CA CYS A 231 17.99 -15.41 -16.85
C CYS A 231 17.67 -16.52 -17.85
N THR A 232 17.61 -16.22 -19.17
CA THR A 232 17.43 -17.27 -20.19
C THR A 232 18.67 -18.15 -20.30
N GLY A 233 19.86 -17.57 -20.16
CA GLY A 233 21.15 -18.24 -20.22
C GLY A 233 21.48 -19.07 -18.98
N GLU A 234 20.84 -18.78 -17.83
CA GLU A 234 21.15 -19.35 -16.51
C GLU A 234 22.60 -19.05 -16.08
N TYR A 235 23.00 -17.79 -16.20
CA TYR A 235 24.31 -17.31 -15.77
C TYR A 235 24.28 -15.83 -15.33
N LEU A 236 25.30 -15.42 -14.57
CA LEU A 236 25.71 -14.03 -14.40
C LEU A 236 27.02 -13.76 -15.15
N TRP A 237 27.17 -12.57 -15.74
CA TRP A 237 28.40 -12.18 -16.44
C TRP A 237 28.74 -10.70 -16.24
N ALA A 238 30.01 -10.41 -15.95
CA ALA A 238 30.53 -9.04 -15.87
C ALA A 238 31.93 -8.92 -16.50
N PRO A 239 32.29 -7.79 -17.13
CA PRO A 239 33.62 -7.61 -17.72
C PRO A 239 34.70 -7.49 -16.64
N LYS A 240 35.92 -7.97 -16.94
CA LYS A 240 37.07 -7.78 -16.04
C LYS A 240 37.55 -6.33 -15.96
N TYR A 241 37.40 -5.58 -17.05
CA TYR A 241 37.89 -4.22 -17.23
C TYR A 241 36.85 -3.36 -17.96
N ALA A 242 36.85 -2.05 -17.69
CA ALA A 242 36.11 -1.09 -18.50
C ALA A 242 36.83 -0.84 -19.84
N LYS A 243 36.19 -0.11 -20.76
CA LYS A 243 36.76 0.22 -22.08
C LYS A 243 38.05 1.07 -22.01
N ASP A 244 38.28 1.76 -20.89
CA ASP A 244 39.47 2.55 -20.59
C ASP A 244 40.57 1.74 -19.85
N GLY A 245 40.34 0.44 -19.60
CA GLY A 245 41.25 -0.43 -18.87
C GLY A 245 41.11 -0.39 -17.34
N THR A 246 40.22 0.42 -16.78
CA THR A 246 40.01 0.48 -15.32
C THR A 246 39.28 -0.76 -14.78
N GLN A 247 39.58 -1.17 -13.55
CA GLN A 247 38.83 -2.22 -12.84
C GLN A 247 37.81 -1.60 -11.89
N ASN A 248 36.54 -2.02 -11.99
CA ASN A 248 35.49 -1.57 -11.09
C ASN A 248 35.18 -2.61 -9.99
N HIS A 249 35.10 -2.11 -8.76
CA HIS A 249 34.93 -2.90 -7.53
C HIS A 249 33.68 -3.82 -7.51
N HIS A 250 32.63 -3.46 -8.25
CA HIS A 250 31.39 -4.25 -8.38
C HIS A 250 31.44 -5.34 -9.46
N TRP A 251 32.47 -5.35 -10.33
CA TRP A 251 32.72 -6.45 -11.27
C TRP A 251 33.75 -7.44 -10.72
N THR A 252 34.80 -6.94 -10.06
CA THR A 252 35.77 -7.80 -9.36
C THR A 252 35.11 -8.64 -8.26
N ARG A 253 34.00 -8.15 -7.68
CA ARG A 253 33.12 -8.88 -6.75
C ARG A 253 32.58 -10.21 -7.27
N MET A 254 32.48 -10.40 -8.59
CA MET A 254 32.06 -11.71 -9.13
C MET A 254 32.92 -12.86 -8.58
N GLN A 255 34.22 -12.64 -8.35
CA GLN A 255 35.14 -13.61 -7.78
C GLN A 255 34.81 -14.03 -6.33
N GLU A 256 34.02 -13.23 -5.61
CA GLU A 256 33.54 -13.53 -4.26
C GLU A 256 32.43 -14.61 -4.28
N VAL A 257 31.75 -14.80 -5.42
CA VAL A 257 30.64 -15.76 -5.57
C VAL A 257 31.15 -17.20 -5.67
N LYS A 258 30.55 -18.07 -4.86
CA LYS A 258 30.88 -19.49 -4.71
C LYS A 258 29.70 -20.40 -5.01
N LYS A 259 30.00 -21.64 -5.40
CA LYS A 259 28.96 -22.65 -5.61
C LYS A 259 28.10 -22.82 -4.36
N GLY A 260 26.80 -22.62 -4.52
CA GLY A 260 25.78 -22.73 -3.48
C GLY A 260 25.30 -21.39 -2.92
N ASP A 261 25.92 -20.26 -3.29
CA ASP A 261 25.51 -18.91 -2.87
C ASP A 261 24.14 -18.50 -3.45
N VAL A 262 23.46 -17.57 -2.76
CA VAL A 262 22.11 -17.10 -3.09
C VAL A 262 22.19 -15.70 -3.67
N ILE A 263 21.54 -15.48 -4.82
CA ILE A 263 21.63 -14.21 -5.55
C ILE A 263 20.23 -13.68 -5.87
N PHE A 264 19.93 -12.46 -5.46
CA PHE A 264 18.68 -11.76 -5.75
C PHE A 264 18.84 -10.84 -6.96
N HIS A 265 17.87 -10.89 -7.87
CA HIS A 265 17.98 -10.24 -9.17
C HIS A 265 17.09 -9.00 -9.25
N GLY A 266 17.71 -7.83 -9.21
CA GLY A 266 17.09 -6.53 -9.42
C GLY A 266 16.90 -6.21 -10.90
N TYR A 267 15.64 -6.12 -11.35
CA TYR A 267 15.28 -5.79 -12.72
C TYR A 267 14.08 -4.82 -12.74
N LYS A 268 14.18 -3.74 -13.52
CA LYS A 268 13.17 -2.67 -13.61
C LYS A 268 12.72 -2.15 -12.25
N GLN A 269 13.68 -1.90 -11.35
CA GLN A 269 13.48 -1.46 -9.96
C GLN A 269 12.78 -2.48 -9.02
N HIS A 270 12.55 -3.72 -9.45
CA HIS A 270 11.94 -4.76 -8.64
C HIS A 270 12.89 -5.94 -8.40
N VAL A 271 12.68 -6.68 -7.32
CA VAL A 271 13.28 -8.01 -7.12
C VAL A 271 12.48 -9.01 -7.95
N ALA A 272 13.03 -9.41 -9.10
CA ALA A 272 12.33 -10.21 -10.10
C ALA A 272 12.60 -11.71 -9.98
N ALA A 273 13.74 -12.10 -9.43
CA ALA A 273 14.12 -13.50 -9.26
C ALA A 273 15.09 -13.71 -8.09
N VAL A 274 15.26 -14.97 -7.70
CA VAL A 274 16.39 -15.46 -6.90
C VAL A 274 17.06 -16.60 -7.67
N SER A 275 18.38 -16.75 -7.57
CA SER A 275 19.10 -17.91 -8.12
C SER A 275 20.10 -18.49 -7.13
N ILE A 276 20.48 -19.75 -7.39
CA ILE A 276 21.57 -20.44 -6.69
C ILE A 276 22.76 -20.58 -7.64
N ALA A 277 23.95 -20.20 -7.18
CA ALA A 277 25.19 -20.39 -7.93
C ALA A 277 25.56 -21.88 -8.07
N ASN A 278 25.72 -22.37 -9.29
CA ASN A 278 26.10 -23.75 -9.60
C ASN A 278 27.61 -23.95 -9.77
N THR A 279 28.33 -22.86 -10.03
CA THR A 279 29.80 -22.82 -10.17
C THR A 279 30.40 -21.73 -9.27
N ASP A 280 31.65 -21.92 -8.87
CA ASP A 280 32.49 -20.80 -8.44
C ASP A 280 32.71 -19.85 -9.62
N SER A 281 32.89 -18.55 -9.37
CA SER A 281 33.16 -17.63 -10.47
C SER A 281 34.46 -17.97 -11.21
N TYR A 282 34.36 -17.99 -12.55
CA TYR A 282 35.44 -18.35 -13.45
C TYR A 282 35.57 -17.35 -14.61
N THR A 283 36.67 -17.42 -15.35
CA THR A 283 36.91 -16.56 -16.51
C THR A 283 36.18 -17.11 -17.73
N ALA A 284 35.42 -16.26 -18.43
CA ALA A 284 34.76 -16.61 -19.68
C ALA A 284 34.73 -15.43 -20.66
N ASP A 285 34.78 -15.73 -21.96
CA ASP A 285 34.41 -14.77 -23.01
C ASP A 285 32.95 -14.32 -22.82
N ARG A 286 32.63 -13.09 -23.23
CA ARG A 286 31.26 -12.57 -23.22
C ARG A 286 30.35 -13.45 -24.10
N PRO A 287 29.22 -13.96 -23.54
CA PRO A 287 28.15 -14.59 -24.31
C PRO A 287 27.71 -13.78 -25.53
N GLY A 288 27.42 -14.46 -26.64
CA GLY A 288 27.19 -13.83 -27.95
C GLY A 288 25.87 -13.08 -28.06
N GLU A 289 24.92 -13.42 -27.20
CA GLU A 289 23.63 -12.77 -26.99
C GLU A 289 23.75 -11.42 -26.27
N LEU A 290 24.83 -11.17 -25.53
CA LEU A 290 25.06 -9.89 -24.86
C LEU A 290 25.70 -8.87 -25.80
N SER A 291 25.13 -7.66 -25.82
CA SER A 291 25.47 -6.59 -26.77
C SER A 291 26.97 -6.36 -26.95
N ALA A 292 27.39 -6.36 -28.22
CA ALA A 292 28.78 -6.16 -28.64
C ALA A 292 29.37 -4.84 -28.11
N ASP A 293 28.55 -3.80 -28.06
CA ASP A 293 28.97 -2.42 -27.82
C ASP A 293 29.12 -2.06 -26.35
N ALA A 294 28.70 -2.92 -25.42
CA ALA A 294 28.72 -2.61 -23.98
C ALA A 294 30.09 -2.83 -23.32
N TRP A 295 30.77 -3.94 -23.61
CA TRP A 295 31.78 -4.53 -22.72
C TRP A 295 32.99 -5.14 -23.45
N THR A 296 34.10 -5.35 -22.71
CA THR A 296 35.30 -6.06 -23.18
C THR A 296 35.01 -7.55 -23.43
N LYS A 297 35.82 -8.21 -24.26
CA LYS A 297 35.61 -9.62 -24.61
C LYS A 297 35.72 -10.56 -23.40
N GLU A 298 36.69 -10.33 -22.52
CA GLU A 298 36.96 -11.18 -21.35
C GLU A 298 36.20 -10.70 -20.10
N GLY A 299 35.58 -11.62 -19.37
CA GLY A 299 34.80 -11.35 -18.16
C GLY A 299 34.87 -12.45 -17.10
N TRP A 300 34.16 -12.20 -16.01
CA TRP A 300 33.83 -13.16 -14.97
C TRP A 300 32.44 -13.72 -15.23
N ARG A 301 32.27 -15.04 -15.09
CA ARG A 301 31.00 -15.76 -15.21
C ARG A 301 30.73 -16.58 -13.96
N VAL A 302 29.45 -16.75 -13.64
CA VAL A 302 28.91 -17.72 -12.68
C VAL A 302 27.70 -18.37 -13.38
N ASP A 303 27.58 -19.69 -13.37
CA ASP A 303 26.37 -20.37 -13.84
C ASP A 303 25.38 -20.50 -12.67
N THR A 304 24.08 -20.31 -12.91
CA THR A 304 23.09 -20.08 -11.85
C THR A 304 21.71 -20.67 -12.17
N ASP A 305 21.12 -21.43 -11.25
CA ASP A 305 19.73 -21.89 -11.38
C ASP A 305 18.74 -20.82 -10.92
N TYR A 306 18.01 -20.23 -11.87
CA TYR A 306 17.03 -19.17 -11.61
C TYR A 306 15.65 -19.68 -11.16
N PHE A 307 15.06 -19.00 -10.19
CA PHE A 307 13.63 -19.00 -9.88
C PHE A 307 13.08 -17.56 -9.99
N VAL A 308 12.23 -17.31 -10.99
CA VAL A 308 11.58 -16.01 -11.20
C VAL A 308 10.33 -15.92 -10.35
N PHE A 309 10.15 -14.80 -9.63
CA PHE A 309 9.08 -14.62 -8.66
C PHE A 309 7.74 -14.26 -9.32
N PRO A 310 6.65 -15.01 -9.06
CA PRO A 310 5.29 -14.68 -9.52
C PRO A 310 4.90 -13.22 -9.26
N HIS A 311 5.42 -12.66 -8.16
CA HIS A 311 5.19 -11.30 -7.72
C HIS A 311 6.52 -10.59 -7.43
N ALA A 312 7.01 -9.81 -8.38
CA ALA A 312 8.17 -8.97 -8.13
C ALA A 312 7.80 -7.82 -7.17
N ILE A 313 8.65 -7.56 -6.17
CA ILE A 313 8.46 -6.47 -5.19
C ILE A 313 9.45 -5.32 -5.45
N ALA A 314 9.03 -4.07 -5.26
CA ALA A 314 9.95 -2.93 -5.32
C ALA A 314 10.63 -2.74 -3.95
N PRO A 315 11.98 -2.81 -3.84
CA PRO A 315 12.69 -2.55 -2.58
C PRO A 315 12.33 -1.21 -1.94
N LYS A 316 12.04 -0.19 -2.76
CA LYS A 316 11.66 1.17 -2.34
C LYS A 316 10.38 1.19 -1.48
N ASP A 317 9.39 0.32 -1.74
CA ASP A 317 8.18 0.22 -0.91
C ASP A 317 8.42 -0.34 0.50
N TYR A 318 9.55 -1.04 0.68
CA TYR A 318 9.96 -1.64 1.96
C TYR A 318 11.19 -0.95 2.56
N TRP A 319 11.50 0.26 2.09
CA TRP A 319 12.76 0.94 2.39
C TRP A 319 13.01 1.13 3.88
N ASP A 320 11.97 1.44 4.66
CA ASP A 320 12.09 1.62 6.10
C ASP A 320 12.58 0.38 6.85
N LYS A 321 12.36 -0.81 6.30
CA LYS A 321 12.88 -2.09 6.82
C LYS A 321 14.23 -2.43 6.20
N LEU A 322 14.34 -2.36 4.87
CA LEU A 322 15.56 -2.72 4.14
C LEU A 322 16.77 -1.86 4.53
N LYS A 323 16.58 -0.56 4.82
CA LYS A 323 17.65 0.34 5.27
C LYS A 323 18.32 -0.08 6.58
N LEU A 324 17.65 -0.90 7.39
CA LEU A 324 18.13 -1.44 8.66
C LEU A 324 18.76 -2.84 8.52
N MET A 325 18.55 -3.51 7.38
CA MET A 325 18.99 -4.89 7.13
C MET A 325 20.14 -4.98 6.12
N GLN A 326 20.29 -4.00 5.24
CA GLN A 326 21.41 -3.93 4.28
C GLN A 326 22.77 -3.73 4.98
N PRO A 327 23.89 -4.18 4.37
CA PRO A 327 25.21 -4.07 5.01
C PRO A 327 25.72 -2.63 5.07
N ASP A 328 26.50 -2.30 6.11
CA ASP A 328 27.05 -0.95 6.36
C ASP A 328 27.97 -0.41 5.24
N LYS A 329 28.55 -1.32 4.44
CA LYS A 329 29.44 -0.99 3.32
C LYS A 329 29.05 -1.80 2.10
N TYR A 330 29.15 -1.15 0.94
CA TYR A 330 28.82 -1.73 -0.36
C TYR A 330 27.36 -2.25 -0.42
N SER A 331 26.45 -1.53 0.23
CA SER A 331 25.01 -1.79 0.19
C SER A 331 24.47 -1.64 -1.25
N PRO A 332 23.46 -2.43 -1.67
CA PRO A 332 22.84 -2.27 -2.99
C PRO A 332 22.04 -0.98 -3.13
N PHE A 333 21.61 -0.34 -2.03
CA PHE A 333 20.79 0.88 -2.05
C PHE A 333 21.44 2.04 -1.27
N ASP A 334 21.19 3.26 -1.72
CA ASP A 334 21.60 4.50 -1.05
C ASP A 334 20.67 4.85 0.13
N LYS A 335 20.98 5.90 0.90
CA LYS A 335 20.17 6.35 2.04
C LYS A 335 18.69 6.67 1.72
N ASN A 336 18.35 6.88 0.45
CA ASN A 336 17.01 7.24 -0.03
C ASN A 336 16.26 6.02 -0.62
N GLY A 337 16.86 4.83 -0.63
CA GLY A 337 16.31 3.63 -1.26
C GLY A 337 16.52 3.54 -2.77
N SER A 338 17.36 4.40 -3.34
CA SER A 338 17.77 4.33 -4.75
C SER A 338 18.85 3.28 -4.94
N GLY A 339 18.86 2.54 -6.05
CA GLY A 339 19.93 1.58 -6.34
C GLY A 339 21.30 2.27 -6.50
N ASN A 340 22.31 1.80 -5.77
CA ASN A 340 23.68 2.26 -5.92
C ASN A 340 24.23 1.85 -7.30
N MET A 341 25.12 2.69 -7.86
CA MET A 341 25.74 2.43 -9.15
C MET A 341 26.72 1.25 -9.08
N GLY A 342 26.32 0.11 -9.65
CA GLY A 342 27.16 -1.08 -9.78
C GLY A 342 26.37 -2.26 -10.34
N TYR A 343 27.04 -3.40 -10.49
CA TYR A 343 26.44 -4.64 -10.96
C TYR A 343 26.08 -5.58 -9.80
N LEU A 344 27.08 -6.05 -9.04
CA LEU A 344 26.89 -7.01 -7.95
C LEU A 344 27.27 -6.40 -6.58
N PHE A 345 26.41 -6.60 -5.59
CA PHE A 345 26.53 -6.11 -4.22
C PHE A 345 26.30 -7.25 -3.21
N PRO A 346 27.01 -7.30 -2.07
CA PRO A 346 26.64 -8.18 -0.97
C PRO A 346 25.34 -7.71 -0.31
N ILE A 347 24.57 -8.64 0.26
CA ILE A 347 23.48 -8.35 1.20
C ILE A 347 23.57 -9.28 2.41
N THR A 348 22.86 -8.95 3.48
CA THR A 348 22.77 -9.82 4.66
C THR A 348 21.79 -10.97 4.44
N LYS A 349 21.89 -12.04 5.24
CA LYS A 349 20.94 -13.16 5.22
C LYS A 349 19.53 -12.67 5.59
N GLU A 350 19.46 -11.76 6.55
CA GLU A 350 18.24 -11.13 7.07
C GLU A 350 17.52 -10.35 5.96
N MET A 351 18.28 -9.58 5.18
CA MET A 351 17.77 -8.87 4.00
C MET A 351 17.27 -9.86 2.93
N GLY A 352 18.02 -10.92 2.65
CA GLY A 352 17.61 -11.96 1.69
C GLY A 352 16.31 -12.68 2.08
N ILE A 353 16.20 -13.11 3.34
CA ILE A 353 14.98 -13.73 3.87
C ILE A 353 13.80 -12.75 3.84
N PHE A 354 14.01 -11.51 4.26
CA PHE A 354 12.97 -10.48 4.19
C PHE A 354 12.46 -10.26 2.76
N LEU A 355 13.33 -10.30 1.74
CA LEU A 355 12.92 -10.20 0.34
C LEU A 355 12.07 -11.41 -0.10
N LEU A 356 12.39 -12.64 0.34
CA LEU A 356 11.57 -13.83 0.09
C LEU A 356 10.19 -13.70 0.74
N ASP A 357 10.14 -13.45 2.04
CA ASP A 357 8.88 -13.39 2.80
C ASP A 357 7.97 -12.24 2.32
N THR A 358 8.57 -11.11 1.93
CA THR A 358 7.84 -9.96 1.36
C THR A 358 7.33 -10.25 -0.06
N THR A 359 8.06 -11.05 -0.83
CA THR A 359 7.61 -11.54 -2.14
C THR A 359 6.44 -12.50 -2.01
N ALA A 360 6.42 -13.32 -0.95
CA ALA A 360 5.33 -14.23 -0.63
C ALA A 360 4.06 -13.53 -0.10
N GLY A 361 4.24 -12.50 0.73
CA GLY A 361 3.15 -11.91 1.54
C GLY A 361 2.84 -10.44 1.25
N LYS A 362 1.96 -10.16 0.29
CA LYS A 362 1.41 -8.81 0.05
C LYS A 362 0.54 -8.33 1.24
N THR A 363 1.19 -7.70 2.21
CA THR A 363 0.69 -6.72 3.21
C THR A 363 -0.59 -7.07 4.01
N ASN A 364 -0.66 -7.16 5.34
CA ASN A 364 0.21 -7.61 6.46
C ASN A 364 -0.51 -7.09 7.73
N PRO A 365 -1.07 -7.93 8.61
CA PRO A 365 -0.26 -8.74 9.53
C PRO A 365 -0.84 -10.15 9.83
N GLY A 366 -0.17 -10.91 10.71
CA GLY A 366 -0.68 -12.17 11.29
C GLY A 366 0.34 -13.30 11.31
N VAL A 367 1.45 -13.15 12.03
CA VAL A 367 2.52 -14.16 12.08
C VAL A 367 2.18 -15.26 13.07
N ALA A 368 2.24 -16.51 12.61
CA ALA A 368 2.30 -17.70 13.45
C ALA A 368 3.35 -18.66 12.87
N ILE A 369 4.40 -18.97 13.64
CA ILE A 369 5.43 -19.97 13.30
C ILE A 369 5.78 -20.75 14.57
N PRO A 370 5.77 -22.09 14.55
CA PRO A 370 6.35 -22.91 15.61
C PRO A 370 7.76 -23.43 15.26
N THR A 371 8.67 -23.27 16.23
CA THR A 371 9.73 -24.21 16.67
C THR A 371 10.86 -24.64 15.70
N GLU A 372 12.13 -24.82 16.13
CA GLU A 372 12.75 -24.79 17.48
C GLU A 372 14.29 -24.65 17.38
N GLN A 373 14.95 -24.17 18.45
CA GLN A 373 16.38 -24.31 18.84
C GLN A 373 17.41 -23.17 18.60
N GLU A 374 17.01 -21.92 18.30
CA GLU A 374 17.87 -20.73 18.50
C GLU A 374 17.21 -19.70 19.46
N ASP A 375 16.34 -20.18 20.33
CA ASP A 375 15.17 -19.43 20.77
C ASP A 375 15.32 -18.52 22.01
N ASP A 376 16.32 -18.69 22.89
CA ASP A 376 16.32 -17.97 24.19
C ASP A 376 16.45 -16.43 24.07
N GLU A 377 17.11 -15.91 23.03
CA GLU A 377 17.20 -14.45 22.80
C GLU A 377 16.02 -13.90 21.99
N ILE A 378 15.31 -14.76 21.23
CA ILE A 378 14.19 -14.38 20.36
C ILE A 378 12.82 -14.58 21.06
N ILE A 379 12.68 -15.55 21.97
CA ILE A 379 11.51 -15.71 22.84
C ILE A 379 11.31 -14.45 23.71
N SER A 380 12.40 -13.85 24.21
CA SER A 380 12.37 -12.55 24.93
C SER A 380 11.98 -11.36 24.05
N LEU A 381 11.83 -11.54 22.73
CA LEU A 381 11.38 -10.53 21.76
C LEU A 381 9.99 -10.85 21.20
N LEU A 382 9.49 -12.08 21.36
CA LEU A 382 8.22 -12.56 20.82
C LEU A 382 7.15 -12.90 21.88
N SER A 383 7.43 -12.70 23.17
CA SER A 383 6.48 -12.95 24.29
C SER A 383 5.19 -12.13 24.25
N GLY A 384 5.12 -11.08 23.41
CA GLY A 384 3.97 -10.19 23.28
C GLY A 384 3.76 -9.24 24.46
N GLN A 385 4.66 -9.19 25.44
CA GLN A 385 4.56 -8.25 26.56
C GLN A 385 5.09 -6.86 26.15
N PRO A 386 4.30 -5.77 26.26
CA PRO A 386 4.75 -4.41 25.90
C PRO A 386 6.04 -4.00 26.62
N ALA A 387 6.22 -4.46 27.86
CA ALA A 387 7.42 -4.20 28.66
C ALA A 387 8.73 -4.73 28.00
N GLU A 388 8.69 -5.89 27.33
CA GLU A 388 9.87 -6.51 26.71
C GLU A 388 10.24 -5.83 25.39
N ILE A 389 9.24 -5.46 24.59
CA ILE A 389 9.42 -4.60 23.39
C ILE A 389 10.08 -3.28 23.79
N ILE A 390 9.57 -2.63 24.85
CA ILE A 390 10.14 -1.38 25.36
C ILE A 390 11.58 -1.60 25.86
N ASN A 391 11.85 -2.68 26.60
CA ASN A 391 13.22 -3.01 27.04
C ASN A 391 14.19 -3.24 25.85
N SER A 392 13.71 -3.84 24.76
CA SER A 392 14.49 -3.99 23.51
C SER A 392 14.77 -2.64 22.85
N LEU A 393 13.76 -1.77 22.71
CA LEU A 393 13.93 -0.42 22.18
C LEU A 393 14.92 0.40 23.03
N ILE A 394 14.88 0.28 24.35
CA ILE A 394 15.83 0.92 25.27
C ILE A 394 17.25 0.40 25.00
N LYS A 395 17.47 -0.92 24.95
CA LYS A 395 18.78 -1.51 24.63
C LYS A 395 19.30 -1.08 23.26
N GLN A 396 18.43 -0.98 22.25
CA GLN A 396 18.79 -0.50 20.91
C GLN A 396 19.20 0.98 20.92
N PHE A 397 18.45 1.83 21.62
CA PHE A 397 18.79 3.24 21.76
C PHE A 397 20.06 3.45 22.58
N GLN A 398 20.30 2.65 23.63
CA GLN A 398 21.57 2.66 24.39
C GLN A 398 22.77 2.34 23.50
N LYS A 399 22.65 1.43 22.52
CA LYS A 399 23.73 1.15 21.54
C LYS A 399 24.02 2.35 20.64
N LYS A 400 23.01 3.15 20.28
CA LYS A 400 23.15 4.38 19.47
C LYS A 400 23.55 5.62 20.29
N LEU A 401 23.43 5.58 21.61
CA LEU A 401 23.71 6.70 22.50
C LEU A 401 25.11 7.33 22.28
N PRO A 402 26.21 6.58 22.08
CA PRO A 402 27.52 7.16 21.79
C PRO A 402 27.59 8.01 20.51
N GLU A 403 26.76 7.72 19.51
CA GLU A 403 26.74 8.43 18.22
C GLU A 403 26.00 9.77 18.33
N ILE A 404 24.95 9.84 19.15
CA ILE A 404 24.14 11.06 19.33
C ILE A 404 24.69 11.99 20.42
N LEU A 405 25.40 11.46 21.43
CA LEU A 405 25.92 12.23 22.57
C LEU A 405 26.67 13.53 22.20
N PRO A 406 27.49 13.60 21.13
CA PRO A 406 28.12 14.87 20.72
C PRO A 406 27.10 15.96 20.39
N ARG A 407 26.03 15.63 19.65
CA ARG A 407 24.96 16.59 19.31
C ARG A 407 24.12 16.96 20.54
N GLU A 408 23.88 16.01 21.44
CA GLU A 408 23.16 16.28 22.68
C GLU A 408 23.95 17.23 23.61
N GLN A 409 25.28 17.11 23.62
CA GLN A 409 26.15 18.04 24.36
C GLN A 409 26.10 19.46 23.76
N GLU A 410 26.12 19.62 22.43
CA GLU A 410 25.96 20.95 21.80
C GLU A 410 24.64 21.64 22.21
N LEU A 411 23.54 20.88 22.30
CA LEU A 411 22.25 21.41 22.71
C LEU A 411 22.22 21.76 24.20
N GLU A 412 22.86 20.95 25.05
CA GLU A 412 23.01 21.24 26.47
C GLU A 412 23.89 22.49 26.71
N ASP A 413 24.97 22.67 25.95
CA ASP A 413 25.83 23.86 26.02
C ASP A 413 25.05 25.14 25.66
N LEU A 414 24.20 25.08 24.62
CA LEU A 414 23.29 26.18 24.27
C LEU A 414 22.27 26.46 25.39
N ARG A 415 21.72 25.42 26.03
CA ARG A 415 20.78 25.55 27.16
C ARG A 415 21.46 26.20 28.37
N VAL A 416 22.65 25.72 28.75
CA VAL A 416 23.45 26.27 29.86
C VAL A 416 23.79 27.74 29.60
N LYS A 417 24.22 28.08 28.38
CA LYS A 417 24.46 29.45 27.96
C LYS A 417 23.20 30.32 28.12
N PHE A 418 22.04 29.87 27.63
CA PHE A 418 20.78 30.59 27.80
C PHE A 418 20.41 30.82 29.28
N VAL A 419 20.54 29.81 30.14
CA VAL A 419 20.22 29.92 31.57
C VAL A 419 21.19 30.85 32.32
N ASN A 420 22.45 30.90 31.90
CA ASN A 420 23.45 31.83 32.43
C ASN A 420 23.18 33.28 31.99
N ASP A 421 22.90 33.49 30.70
CA ASP A 421 22.57 34.80 30.13
C ASP A 421 21.29 35.35 30.76
N PHE A 422 20.26 34.51 30.94
CA PHE A 422 18.99 34.82 31.58
C PHE A 422 18.90 34.30 33.02
N ASN A 423 19.95 34.54 33.81
CA ASN A 423 19.90 34.30 35.25
C ASN A 423 18.85 35.19 35.96
N MET A 424 18.57 34.92 37.24
CA MET A 424 17.55 35.65 38.04
C MET A 424 17.70 37.18 37.97
N ASN A 425 18.93 37.69 38.04
CA ASN A 425 19.19 39.12 37.98
C ASN A 425 18.84 39.70 36.60
N LYS A 426 19.16 38.98 35.51
CA LYS A 426 18.76 39.40 34.17
C LYS A 426 17.25 39.33 33.97
N LEU A 427 16.59 38.28 34.45
CA LEU A 427 15.13 38.12 34.33
C LEU A 427 14.35 39.24 35.02
N MET A 428 14.81 39.71 36.20
CA MET A 428 14.16 40.82 36.90
C MET A 428 14.38 42.18 36.20
N ASN A 429 15.55 42.37 35.57
CA ASN A 429 16.01 43.67 35.06
C ASN A 429 15.98 43.83 33.53
N MET A 430 15.62 42.79 32.78
CA MET A 430 15.58 42.87 31.31
C MET A 430 14.55 43.90 30.81
N LYS A 431 14.89 44.58 29.71
CA LYS A 431 13.99 45.50 29.01
C LYS A 431 13.14 44.76 27.97
N LYS A 432 12.08 45.39 27.46
CA LYS A 432 11.17 44.78 26.47
C LYS A 432 11.90 44.41 25.17
N GLU A 433 12.88 45.23 24.76
CA GLU A 433 13.76 44.98 23.61
C GLU A 433 14.59 43.69 23.77
N GLU A 434 14.90 43.32 25.02
CA GLU A 434 15.66 42.12 25.38
C GLU A 434 14.77 40.90 25.63
N TYR A 435 13.45 41.10 25.67
CA TYR A 435 12.45 40.04 25.85
C TYR A 435 11.84 39.59 24.52
N VAL A 436 11.32 40.51 23.72
CA VAL A 436 10.39 40.21 22.62
C VAL A 436 11.03 39.56 21.39
N VAL A 437 10.22 38.84 20.62
CA VAL A 437 10.46 38.61 19.18
C VAL A 437 10.02 39.82 18.35
N GLY A 438 10.51 39.92 17.12
CA GLY A 438 10.05 40.89 16.11
C GLY A 438 10.99 42.07 15.84
N LEU A 439 11.86 42.43 16.79
CA LEU A 439 12.83 43.55 16.64
C LEU A 439 14.10 43.18 15.86
N GLY A 440 14.13 42.05 15.14
CA GLY A 440 15.32 41.52 14.46
C GLY A 440 16.47 41.05 15.37
N SER A 441 16.41 41.32 16.68
CA SER A 441 17.40 40.87 17.66
C SER A 441 17.42 39.34 17.76
N LYS A 442 18.60 38.75 17.55
CA LYS A 442 18.84 37.31 17.77
C LYS A 442 19.24 36.98 19.21
N SER A 443 19.31 37.97 20.10
CA SER A 443 19.75 37.80 21.48
C SER A 443 18.63 37.88 22.53
N SER A 444 17.40 38.22 22.12
CA SER A 444 16.27 38.36 23.05
C SER A 444 15.77 37.02 23.62
N PHE A 445 15.13 37.09 24.79
CA PHE A 445 14.64 35.93 25.53
C PHE A 445 13.74 35.03 24.68
N CYS A 446 12.67 35.58 24.11
CA CYS A 446 11.71 34.80 23.32
C CYS A 446 12.32 34.29 22.01
N TYR A 447 13.16 35.09 21.32
CA TYR A 447 13.82 34.63 20.10
C TYR A 447 14.74 33.43 20.37
N ARG A 448 15.57 33.50 21.40
CA ARG A 448 16.49 32.40 21.73
C ARG A 448 15.74 31.17 22.22
N LEU A 449 14.72 31.34 23.06
CA LEU A 449 13.90 30.23 23.54
C LEU A 449 13.16 29.51 22.39
N GLU A 450 12.68 30.24 21.38
CA GLU A 450 11.96 29.69 20.22
C GLU A 450 12.89 29.16 19.12
N THR A 451 13.95 29.91 18.77
CA THR A 451 14.79 29.67 17.58
C THR A 451 16.16 29.08 17.89
N GLU A 452 16.91 29.62 18.86
CA GLU A 452 18.24 29.09 19.25
C GLU A 452 18.07 27.70 19.88
N LEU A 453 17.10 27.55 20.79
CA LEU A 453 16.80 26.31 21.49
C LEU A 453 15.70 25.47 20.82
N LYS A 454 15.43 25.66 19.52
CA LYS A 454 14.31 24.99 18.81
C LYS A 454 14.34 23.45 18.90
N ASP A 455 15.55 22.86 18.90
CA ASP A 455 15.77 21.42 18.92
C ASP A 455 15.55 20.81 20.33
N LEU A 456 15.54 21.66 21.39
CA LEU A 456 15.15 21.30 22.76
C LEU A 456 13.63 21.39 22.96
N GLY A 457 12.85 20.91 21.99
CA GLY A 457 11.39 21.01 21.92
C GLY A 457 10.92 22.29 21.20
N ASN A 458 10.31 22.12 20.03
CA ASN A 458 9.90 23.23 19.17
C ASN A 458 8.60 23.89 19.66
N ILE A 459 8.52 25.23 19.58
CA ILE A 459 7.32 26.04 19.91
C ILE A 459 6.86 26.98 18.78
N HIS A 460 7.40 26.82 17.55
CA HIS A 460 6.87 27.44 16.34
C HIS A 460 5.45 26.91 16.02
N GLY A 461 4.74 27.57 15.10
CA GLY A 461 3.36 27.22 14.72
C GLY A 461 2.27 27.84 15.60
N ALA A 462 2.58 28.19 16.86
CA ALA A 462 1.73 29.04 17.70
C ALA A 462 2.04 30.53 17.47
N THR A 463 1.02 31.40 17.53
CA THR A 463 1.18 32.85 17.32
C THR A 463 2.04 33.52 18.40
N SER A 464 2.69 34.64 18.08
CA SER A 464 3.55 35.40 19.01
C SER A 464 2.84 35.87 20.29
N ALA A 465 1.50 35.93 20.29
CA ALA A 465 0.67 36.18 21.47
C ALA A 465 0.94 35.18 22.62
N LYS A 466 1.46 33.97 22.33
CA LYS A 466 1.91 32.99 23.35
C LYS A 466 2.92 33.55 24.36
N PHE A 467 3.69 34.56 23.96
CA PHE A 467 4.71 35.23 24.78
C PHE A 467 4.15 36.33 25.69
N GLY A 468 2.86 36.66 25.61
CA GLY A 468 2.23 37.76 26.35
C GLY A 468 2.55 39.16 25.81
N LEU A 469 3.82 39.43 25.50
CA LEU A 469 4.32 40.67 24.90
C LEU A 469 5.23 40.31 23.70
N TYR A 470 5.00 40.96 22.56
CA TYR A 470 5.81 40.82 21.35
C TYR A 470 5.84 42.12 20.54
N TYR A 471 6.74 42.24 19.56
CA TYR A 471 6.75 43.34 18.59
C TYR A 471 6.30 42.82 17.22
N GLY A 472 5.43 43.55 16.52
CA GLY A 472 4.99 43.19 15.16
C GLY A 472 3.55 43.60 14.85
N LYS A 473 2.92 42.89 13.90
CA LYS A 473 1.57 43.13 13.35
C LYS A 473 0.54 42.17 13.97
N SER A 474 -0.75 42.50 13.95
CA SER A 474 -1.80 41.61 14.47
C SER A 474 -3.16 41.89 13.86
N GLY A 475 -3.72 40.89 13.16
CA GLY A 475 -5.03 41.00 12.51
C GLY A 475 -5.03 42.10 11.44
N GLU A 476 -6.07 42.92 11.41
CA GLU A 476 -6.21 44.07 10.50
C GLU A 476 -5.23 45.23 10.84
N ASP A 477 -4.71 45.27 12.08
CA ASP A 477 -3.73 46.25 12.51
C ASP A 477 -2.32 45.83 12.03
N THR A 478 -1.94 46.38 10.88
CA THR A 478 -0.68 46.12 10.17
C THR A 478 0.50 46.97 10.63
N GLU A 479 0.33 47.81 11.66
CA GLU A 479 1.42 48.62 12.23
C GLU A 479 2.42 47.73 12.99
N GLU A 480 3.72 48.02 12.89
CA GLU A 480 4.75 47.34 13.69
C GLU A 480 4.95 48.08 15.01
N LYS A 481 4.39 47.52 16.08
CA LYS A 481 4.46 48.07 17.44
C LYS A 481 4.52 46.95 18.47
N TYR A 482 4.79 47.34 19.72
CA TYR A 482 4.63 46.44 20.85
C TYR A 482 3.15 46.07 21.01
N ARG A 483 2.88 44.79 21.26
CA ARG A 483 1.53 44.23 21.43
C ARG A 483 1.47 43.35 22.66
N CYS A 484 0.56 43.70 23.56
CA CYS A 484 0.27 42.97 24.79
C CYS A 484 -0.99 42.11 24.60
N THR A 485 -1.02 40.92 25.21
CA THR A 485 -2.27 40.18 25.37
C THR A 485 -3.03 40.71 26.57
N LYS A 486 -4.37 40.73 26.50
CA LYS A 486 -5.26 41.27 27.55
C LYS A 486 -4.95 40.76 28.97
N LYS A 487 -4.39 39.56 29.11
CA LYS A 487 -3.94 38.96 30.38
C LYS A 487 -2.86 39.78 31.11
N PHE A 488 -2.03 40.51 30.37
CA PHE A 488 -0.89 41.26 30.88
C PHE A 488 -1.09 42.79 30.78
N GLY A 489 -2.31 43.25 30.48
CA GLY A 489 -2.61 44.67 30.31
C GLY A 489 -2.40 45.17 28.87
N GLU A 490 -2.44 46.49 28.70
CA GLU A 490 -2.32 47.15 27.39
C GLU A 490 -1.01 47.92 27.22
N ASP A 491 -0.40 48.40 28.31
CA ASP A 491 0.91 49.06 28.29
C ASP A 491 2.07 48.04 28.17
N PRO A 492 3.04 48.23 27.24
CA PRO A 492 4.17 47.31 27.05
C PRO A 492 5.14 47.21 28.22
N ASP A 493 5.34 48.27 29.01
CA ASP A 493 6.27 48.25 30.13
C ASP A 493 5.62 47.63 31.38
N GLU A 494 4.34 47.93 31.66
CA GLU A 494 3.56 47.25 32.69
C GLU A 494 3.42 45.75 32.40
N ALA A 495 3.08 45.39 31.14
CA ALA A 495 3.00 44.00 30.71
C ALA A 495 4.34 43.27 30.91
N LEU A 496 5.46 43.92 30.61
CA LEU A 496 6.78 43.35 30.87
C LEU A 496 7.03 43.13 32.38
N GLN A 497 6.61 44.04 33.27
CA GLN A 497 6.79 43.84 34.71
C GLN A 497 6.05 42.58 35.19
N GLU A 498 4.79 42.40 34.80
CA GLU A 498 4.04 41.19 35.17
C GLU A 498 4.61 39.94 34.51
N ILE A 499 5.00 39.99 33.23
CA ILE A 499 5.64 38.87 32.53
C ILE A 499 6.94 38.45 33.23
N LYS A 500 7.82 39.39 33.62
CA LYS A 500 9.05 39.09 34.37
C LYS A 500 8.73 38.41 35.70
N LYS A 501 7.73 38.92 36.43
CA LYS A 501 7.23 38.34 37.68
C LYS A 501 6.70 36.91 37.48
N GLN A 502 5.92 36.66 36.42
CA GLN A 502 5.46 35.32 36.06
C GLN A 502 6.61 34.36 35.72
N ILE A 503 7.65 34.80 34.98
CA ILE A 503 8.82 33.95 34.69
C ILE A 503 9.60 33.64 35.97
N VAL A 504 9.78 34.63 36.85
CA VAL A 504 10.44 34.46 38.16
C VAL A 504 9.68 33.49 39.05
N TYR A 505 8.36 33.65 39.19
CA TYR A 505 7.53 32.73 39.98
C TYR A 505 7.47 31.34 39.36
N LEU A 506 7.24 31.21 38.04
CA LEU A 506 7.28 29.93 37.33
C LEU A 506 8.61 29.20 37.54
N ARG A 507 9.74 29.93 37.64
CA ARG A 507 11.03 29.35 37.99
C ARG A 507 11.09 28.89 39.44
N MET A 508 10.67 29.72 40.40
CA MET A 508 10.64 29.37 41.83
C MET A 508 9.70 28.18 42.12
N ASP A 509 8.56 28.13 41.46
CA ASP A 509 7.56 27.07 41.61
C ASP A 509 7.98 25.80 40.87
N GLY A 510 8.68 25.95 39.73
CA GLY A 510 9.37 24.88 39.03
C GLY A 510 10.44 24.19 39.89
N GLU A 511 11.25 24.96 40.61
CA GLU A 511 12.27 24.48 41.56
C GLU A 511 11.66 23.75 42.76
N LYS A 512 10.58 24.30 43.33
CA LYS A 512 9.80 23.66 44.42
C LYS A 512 8.95 22.47 43.95
N LYS A 513 8.69 22.35 42.64
CA LYS A 513 7.78 21.39 42.01
C LYS A 513 6.32 21.57 42.46
N ASP A 514 5.93 22.82 42.71
CA ASP A 514 4.57 23.20 43.07
C ASP A 514 3.68 23.22 41.81
N LEU A 515 3.04 22.07 41.54
CA LEU A 515 2.27 21.87 40.31
C LEU A 515 1.04 22.78 40.22
N ASP A 516 0.46 23.16 41.36
CA ASP A 516 -0.75 23.98 41.39
C ASP A 516 -0.43 25.47 41.26
N ALA A 517 0.73 25.91 41.75
CA ALA A 517 1.27 27.23 41.41
C ALA A 517 1.66 27.30 39.93
N ILE A 518 2.34 26.29 39.38
CA ILE A 518 2.68 26.21 37.95
C ILE A 518 1.40 26.28 37.08
N ARG A 519 0.34 25.57 37.44
CA ARG A 519 -0.95 25.61 36.71
C ARG A 519 -1.58 27.00 36.66
N LYS A 520 -1.43 27.79 37.73
CA LYS A 520 -1.95 29.18 37.85
C LYS A 520 -1.11 30.20 37.08
N CYS A 521 0.08 29.86 36.60
CA CYS A 521 0.87 30.77 35.77
C CYS A 521 0.13 31.09 34.46
N GLU A 522 0.00 32.38 34.15
CA GLU A 522 -0.87 32.92 33.10
C GLU A 522 -0.42 32.63 31.66
N PHE A 523 0.82 32.18 31.47
CA PHE A 523 1.41 31.86 30.16
C PHE A 523 0.70 30.70 29.45
N ALA A 524 0.73 30.73 28.12
CA ALA A 524 0.25 29.63 27.30
C ALA A 524 0.98 28.31 27.66
N PRO A 525 0.28 27.15 27.71
CA PRO A 525 0.85 25.89 28.21
C PRO A 525 2.18 25.49 27.57
N LEU A 526 2.33 25.70 26.25
CA LEU A 526 3.55 25.39 25.51
C LEU A 526 4.74 26.32 25.85
N PHE A 527 4.49 27.61 26.09
CA PHE A 527 5.54 28.55 26.48
C PHE A 527 5.95 28.32 27.94
N ARG A 528 4.97 28.08 28.82
CA ARG A 528 5.18 27.67 30.22
C ARG A 528 6.02 26.38 30.32
N GLY A 529 5.64 25.34 29.58
CA GLY A 529 6.37 24.07 29.52
C GLY A 529 7.78 24.22 28.98
N LYS A 530 7.97 25.05 27.94
CA LYS A 530 9.30 25.33 27.36
C LYS A 530 10.24 26.03 28.35
N ILE A 531 9.76 27.03 29.09
CA ILE A 531 10.55 27.70 30.14
C ILE A 531 10.97 26.68 31.21
N LEU A 532 10.03 25.89 31.72
CA LEU A 532 10.32 24.87 32.75
C LEU A 532 11.35 23.84 32.28
N ALA A 533 11.19 23.29 31.07
CA ALA A 533 12.12 22.31 30.50
C ALA A 533 13.54 22.89 30.27
N VAL A 534 13.67 24.19 29.97
CA VAL A 534 14.98 24.84 29.77
C VAL A 534 15.70 25.14 31.09
N TYR A 535 14.99 25.59 32.14
CA TYR A 535 15.60 25.83 33.46
C TYR A 535 15.81 24.55 34.28
N PHE A 536 14.95 23.55 34.11
CA PHE A 536 14.91 22.32 34.91
C PHE A 536 14.83 21.06 34.02
N PRO A 537 15.88 20.77 33.22
CA PRO A 537 15.88 19.72 32.20
C PRO A 537 15.76 18.29 32.73
N GLU A 538 15.91 18.07 34.05
CA GLU A 538 15.71 16.75 34.69
C GLU A 538 14.30 16.54 35.26
N ASP A 539 13.49 17.59 35.35
CA ASP A 539 12.17 17.52 36.00
C ASP A 539 11.00 17.75 35.05
N TYR A 540 11.19 18.48 33.95
CA TYR A 540 10.16 18.75 32.95
C TYR A 540 10.59 18.28 31.56
N LEU A 541 9.62 17.89 30.73
CA LEU A 541 9.85 17.20 29.46
C LEU A 541 9.74 18.17 28.26
N CYS A 542 10.58 17.99 27.24
CA CYS A 542 10.62 18.83 26.03
C CYS A 542 9.50 18.52 25.00
N ILE A 543 8.32 18.10 25.47
CA ILE A 543 7.17 17.69 24.64
C ILE A 543 5.93 18.43 25.14
N PHE A 544 5.39 19.34 24.33
CA PHE A 544 4.34 20.29 24.74
C PHE A 544 2.98 20.09 24.05
N SER A 545 2.89 19.18 23.08
CA SER A 545 1.63 18.80 22.43
C SER A 545 0.94 17.72 23.25
N ASP A 546 -0.33 17.94 23.62
CA ASP A 546 -1.13 16.96 24.35
C ASP A 546 -1.31 15.66 23.55
N GLU A 547 -1.53 15.78 22.25
CA GLU A 547 -1.64 14.68 21.29
C GLU A 547 -0.39 13.79 21.30
N HIS A 548 0.79 14.41 21.26
CA HIS A 548 2.07 13.68 21.31
C HIS A 548 2.26 13.01 22.68
N LEU A 549 1.88 13.67 23.78
CA LEU A 549 1.97 13.10 25.12
C LEU A 549 1.04 11.88 25.27
N ASN A 550 -0.20 11.97 24.79
CA ASN A 550 -1.16 10.85 24.75
C ASN A 550 -0.59 9.69 23.93
N TYR A 551 -0.05 9.99 22.74
CA TYR A 551 0.59 9.00 21.86
C TYR A 551 1.72 8.25 22.57
N PHE A 552 2.67 8.96 23.19
CA PHE A 552 3.78 8.30 23.90
C PHE A 552 3.34 7.57 25.18
N MET A 553 2.35 8.08 25.90
CA MET A 553 1.79 7.37 27.06
C MET A 553 1.13 6.06 26.65
N GLN A 554 0.38 6.04 25.54
CA GLN A 554 -0.18 4.82 24.96
C GLN A 554 0.93 3.82 24.55
N LYS A 555 1.99 4.29 23.87
CA LYS A 555 3.12 3.44 23.44
C LYS A 555 3.94 2.86 24.60
N LEU A 556 3.92 3.50 25.77
CA LEU A 556 4.62 3.06 26.97
C LEU A 556 3.72 2.36 28.01
N ASP A 557 2.45 2.11 27.66
CA ASP A 557 1.42 1.54 28.53
C ASP A 557 1.25 2.31 29.87
N ILE A 558 1.29 3.64 29.78
CA ILE A 558 1.11 4.55 30.92
C ILE A 558 -0.35 4.99 30.96
N GLN A 559 -1.04 4.65 32.04
CA GLN A 559 -2.46 4.96 32.24
C GLN A 559 -2.72 6.48 32.23
N VAL A 560 -3.55 6.91 31.27
CA VAL A 560 -4.03 8.29 31.10
C VAL A 560 -5.41 8.41 31.74
N SER A 561 -5.61 9.42 32.60
CA SER A 561 -6.93 9.81 33.11
C SER A 561 -7.55 10.87 32.16
N PRO A 562 -8.87 10.91 31.96
CA PRO A 562 -9.54 12.01 31.27
C PRO A 562 -9.19 13.41 31.83
N ASP A 563 -8.90 13.48 33.13
CA ASP A 563 -8.54 14.72 33.83
C ASP A 563 -7.03 15.06 33.78
N ASP A 564 -6.19 14.23 33.14
CA ASP A 564 -4.75 14.52 33.04
C ASP A 564 -4.50 15.74 32.14
N ASP A 565 -3.97 16.83 32.72
CA ASP A 565 -3.44 17.95 31.94
C ASP A 565 -2.04 17.65 31.37
N ILE A 566 -1.61 18.47 30.40
CA ILE A 566 -0.28 18.38 29.75
C ILE A 566 0.85 18.23 30.79
N LEU A 567 0.79 18.98 31.90
CA LEU A 567 1.79 18.93 32.97
C LEU A 567 1.79 17.57 33.68
N THR A 568 0.62 17.03 34.00
CA THR A 568 0.47 15.70 34.61
C THR A 568 1.01 14.60 33.70
N LYS A 569 0.72 14.68 32.39
CA LYS A 569 1.23 13.73 31.38
C LYS A 569 2.75 13.75 31.28
N GLN A 570 3.36 14.94 31.21
CA GLN A 570 4.82 15.11 31.28
C GLN A 570 5.41 14.48 32.55
N ILE A 571 4.80 14.72 33.71
CA ILE A 571 5.28 14.19 35.00
C ILE A 571 5.13 12.66 35.08
N LYS A 572 4.05 12.08 34.53
CA LYS A 572 3.88 10.63 34.42
C LYS A 572 4.98 10.01 33.57
N LEU A 573 5.29 10.60 32.41
CA LEU A 573 6.41 10.16 31.55
C LEU A 573 7.77 10.29 32.23
N VAL A 574 8.05 11.40 32.94
CA VAL A 574 9.31 11.59 33.68
C VAL A 574 9.42 10.63 34.89
N LYS A 575 8.31 10.33 35.58
CA LYS A 575 8.28 9.30 36.64
C LYS A 575 8.56 7.91 36.07
N TRP A 576 7.96 7.57 34.93
CA TRP A 576 8.21 6.31 34.23
C TRP A 576 9.67 6.18 33.76
N LYS A 577 10.28 7.26 33.24
CA LYS A 577 11.73 7.32 32.95
C LYS A 577 12.55 7.07 34.21
N LYS A 578 12.22 7.77 35.32
CA LYS A 578 12.97 7.69 36.59
C LYS A 578 12.84 6.34 37.32
N SER A 579 11.86 5.50 36.99
CA SER A 579 11.78 4.12 37.52
C SER A 579 12.62 3.10 36.76
N ARG A 580 13.25 3.47 35.64
CA ARG A 580 14.10 2.59 34.80
C ARG A 580 15.59 2.80 35.08
N PRO A 581 16.32 1.81 35.66
CA PRO A 581 17.76 1.91 35.88
C PRO A 581 18.56 2.23 34.61
N GLU A 582 18.08 1.74 33.46
CA GLU A 582 18.68 1.90 32.12
C GLU A 582 18.75 3.35 31.64
N MET A 583 17.84 4.21 32.14
CA MET A 583 17.71 5.61 31.76
C MET A 583 18.30 6.57 32.80
N LYS A 584 18.97 6.06 33.84
CA LYS A 584 19.47 6.87 34.97
C LYS A 584 20.47 7.96 34.55
N SER A 585 21.18 7.78 33.44
CA SER A 585 22.13 8.74 32.86
C SER A 585 21.53 9.64 31.78
N TRP A 586 20.27 9.44 31.39
CA TRP A 586 19.63 10.22 30.33
C TRP A 586 19.01 11.48 30.93
N ASN A 587 19.22 12.64 30.31
CA ASN A 587 18.42 13.84 30.60
C ASN A 587 17.01 13.71 29.95
N ASN A 588 16.08 14.64 30.22
CA ASN A 588 14.73 14.53 29.62
C ASN A 588 14.70 14.80 28.11
N HIS A 589 15.75 15.40 27.55
CA HIS A 589 15.84 15.67 26.11
C HIS A 589 16.30 14.42 25.34
N ILE A 590 17.33 13.70 25.83
CA ILE A 590 17.71 12.35 25.38
C ILE A 590 16.50 11.41 25.49
N PHE A 591 15.74 11.48 26.59
CA PHE A 591 14.50 10.69 26.72
C PHE A 591 13.44 11.11 25.69
N SER A 592 13.30 12.40 25.38
CA SER A 592 12.40 12.86 24.30
C SER A 592 12.87 12.36 22.93
N ASN A 593 14.19 12.34 22.67
CA ASN A 593 14.78 11.77 21.45
C ASN A 593 14.48 10.26 21.36
N PHE A 594 14.64 9.50 22.44
CA PHE A 594 14.21 8.10 22.53
C PHE A 594 12.73 7.92 22.16
N LEU A 595 11.82 8.74 22.70
CA LEU A 595 10.39 8.67 22.38
C LEU A 595 10.13 8.87 20.88
N TYR A 596 10.65 9.95 20.28
CA TYR A 596 10.43 10.24 18.86
C TYR A 596 11.13 9.27 17.91
N SER A 597 12.34 8.81 18.25
CA SER A 597 13.11 7.88 17.41
C SER A 597 12.64 6.42 17.50
N SER A 598 12.04 6.03 18.63
CA SER A 598 11.52 4.66 18.83
C SER A 598 10.06 4.50 18.41
N PHE A 599 9.25 5.56 18.54
CA PHE A 599 7.81 5.48 18.27
C PHE A 599 7.33 6.37 17.10
N GLY A 600 8.00 7.48 16.80
CA GLY A 600 7.61 8.40 15.72
C GLY A 600 6.74 9.58 16.19
N ARG A 601 5.87 10.08 15.31
CA ARG A 601 4.94 11.20 15.54
C ARG A 601 3.52 10.82 15.10
N PRO A 602 2.46 11.35 15.73
CA PRO A 602 1.16 11.46 15.07
C PRO A 602 1.25 12.45 13.89
N PHE A 603 0.51 12.21 12.81
CA PHE A 603 0.41 13.04 11.60
C PHE A 603 -1.08 13.31 11.33
N GLU A 604 -1.57 14.54 11.18
CA GLU A 604 -1.24 15.57 10.15
C GLU A 604 -1.57 15.17 8.69
N VAL A 605 -2.63 14.39 8.49
CA VAL A 605 -3.40 14.36 7.22
C VAL A 605 -4.76 15.07 7.38
N GLU A 606 -5.50 14.79 8.46
CA GLU A 606 -6.92 15.19 8.64
C GLU A 606 -7.25 16.71 8.71
N LYS A 607 -6.31 17.64 8.49
CA LYS A 607 -6.50 19.05 8.90
C LYS A 607 -6.99 20.00 7.80
N SER A 608 -6.73 19.72 6.52
CA SER A 608 -7.20 20.54 5.39
C SER A 608 -8.60 20.15 4.89
N GLU A 609 -8.91 18.85 4.87
CA GLU A 609 -10.20 18.30 4.42
C GLU A 609 -11.36 18.71 5.34
N LYS A 610 -11.07 18.86 6.64
CA LYS A 610 -12.05 19.12 7.72
C LYS A 610 -12.76 20.46 7.62
N ASP A 611 -12.10 21.47 7.06
CA ASP A 611 -12.62 22.85 7.00
C ASP A 611 -13.59 23.07 5.82
N ALA A 612 -13.46 22.28 4.73
CA ALA A 612 -14.29 22.40 3.53
C ALA A 612 -15.66 21.72 3.67
N GLN A 613 -15.71 20.48 4.17
CA GLN A 613 -16.98 19.77 4.41
C GLN A 613 -17.86 20.54 5.43
N ASP A 614 -17.24 21.21 6.39
CA ASP A 614 -17.92 22.03 7.39
C ASP A 614 -18.62 23.27 6.83
N GLU A 615 -18.21 23.78 5.65
CA GLU A 615 -18.94 24.87 4.96
C GLU A 615 -20.19 24.35 4.25
N ARG A 616 -20.08 23.22 3.55
CA ARG A 616 -21.23 22.60 2.87
C ARG A 616 -22.33 22.17 3.83
N ASP A 617 -21.92 21.72 5.02
CA ASP A 617 -22.81 21.39 6.12
C ASP A 617 -23.52 22.64 6.67
N ARG A 618 -22.96 23.85 6.47
CA ARG A 618 -23.64 25.13 6.76
C ARG A 618 -24.61 25.53 5.64
N GLU A 619 -24.21 25.36 4.39
CA GLU A 619 -24.94 25.76 3.18
C GLU A 619 -26.12 24.85 2.79
N TYR A 620 -26.15 23.60 3.24
CA TYR A 620 -27.21 22.66 2.88
C TYR A 620 -28.62 23.18 3.27
N PRO A 621 -29.62 23.13 2.37
CA PRO A 621 -30.97 23.64 2.62
C PRO A 621 -31.61 23.05 3.88
N ARG A 622 -32.24 23.91 4.70
CA ARG A 622 -32.73 23.55 6.03
C ARG A 622 -34.20 23.13 6.07
N ASP A 623 -34.81 22.92 4.91
CA ASP A 623 -36.26 22.72 4.72
C ASP A 623 -36.84 21.58 5.58
N TYR A 624 -36.07 20.49 5.76
CA TYR A 624 -36.46 19.36 6.60
C TYR A 624 -35.42 19.03 7.69
N VAL A 625 -34.74 20.05 8.22
CA VAL A 625 -33.76 19.91 9.32
C VAL A 625 -34.45 20.07 10.68
N VAL A 626 -34.10 19.20 11.63
CA VAL A 626 -34.57 19.26 13.04
C VAL A 626 -33.37 19.28 13.99
N HIS A 627 -33.45 20.05 15.06
CA HIS A 627 -32.43 20.04 16.12
C HIS A 627 -32.74 18.95 17.16
N ILE A 628 -31.85 17.96 17.30
CA ILE A 628 -32.04 16.78 18.16
C ILE A 628 -31.00 16.65 19.29
N GLY A 629 -30.13 17.64 19.48
CA GLY A 629 -29.18 17.69 20.61
C GLY A 629 -27.95 16.77 20.56
N ILE A 630 -28.03 15.60 19.91
CA ILE A 630 -26.99 14.54 19.93
C ILE A 630 -25.58 15.07 19.61
N THR A 631 -24.60 14.69 20.42
CA THR A 631 -23.17 15.04 20.28
C THR A 631 -22.39 14.00 19.46
N ILE A 632 -21.15 14.33 19.05
CA ILE A 632 -20.29 13.38 18.33
C ILE A 632 -19.92 12.18 19.22
N GLY A 633 -19.70 12.39 20.53
CA GLY A 633 -19.42 11.31 21.49
C GLY A 633 -20.57 10.31 21.59
N GLN A 634 -21.79 10.81 21.82
CA GLN A 634 -23.01 9.97 21.84
C GLN A 634 -23.23 9.23 20.52
N TRP A 635 -22.96 9.85 19.36
CA TRP A 635 -23.02 9.14 18.09
C TRP A 635 -22.01 7.99 17.99
N LYS A 636 -20.80 8.12 18.55
CA LYS A 636 -19.83 7.02 18.60
C LYS A 636 -20.31 5.88 19.50
N GLU A 637 -20.80 6.20 20.69
CA GLU A 637 -21.36 5.23 21.65
C GLU A 637 -22.52 4.43 21.02
N LEU A 638 -23.42 5.10 20.32
CA LEU A 638 -24.53 4.44 19.60
C LEU A 638 -24.04 3.57 18.44
N LEU A 639 -23.10 4.06 17.61
CA LEU A 639 -22.51 3.31 16.48
C LEU A 639 -21.79 2.03 16.92
N GLN A 640 -21.33 1.98 18.17
CA GLN A 640 -20.65 0.81 18.76
C GLN A 640 -21.61 -0.15 19.50
N ASN A 641 -22.88 0.22 19.69
CA ASN A 641 -23.88 -0.62 20.35
C ASN A 641 -24.66 -1.46 19.31
N SER A 642 -24.34 -2.76 19.25
CA SER A 642 -24.91 -3.71 18.28
C SER A 642 -26.42 -3.92 18.36
N GLU A 643 -27.05 -3.61 19.50
CA GLU A 643 -28.52 -3.69 19.63
C GLU A 643 -29.20 -2.51 18.89
N ILE A 644 -28.54 -1.35 18.87
CA ILE A 644 -29.04 -0.10 18.28
C ILE A 644 -28.62 0.04 16.81
N PHE A 645 -27.36 -0.28 16.51
CA PHE A 645 -26.77 -0.28 15.17
C PHE A 645 -26.33 -1.69 14.79
N LYS A 646 -27.09 -2.35 13.92
CA LYS A 646 -26.73 -3.67 13.38
C LYS A 646 -25.75 -3.52 12.23
N SER A 647 -25.14 -4.63 11.83
CA SER A 647 -24.28 -4.73 10.64
C SER A 647 -24.93 -4.12 9.40
N GLU A 648 -26.22 -4.38 9.17
CA GLU A 648 -26.94 -3.91 7.98
C GLU A 648 -27.23 -2.40 8.04
N ASP A 649 -27.41 -1.84 9.24
CA ASP A 649 -27.58 -0.40 9.44
C ASP A 649 -26.28 0.35 9.14
N ILE A 650 -25.14 -0.19 9.62
CA ILE A 650 -23.80 0.39 9.42
C ILE A 650 -23.45 0.38 7.93
N GLU A 651 -23.60 -0.75 7.24
CA GLU A 651 -23.32 -0.85 5.80
C GLU A 651 -24.26 0.06 4.97
N LEU A 652 -25.53 0.21 5.37
CA LEU A 652 -26.42 1.19 4.74
C LEU A 652 -25.93 2.64 4.96
N LEU A 653 -25.51 3.00 6.17
CA LEU A 653 -24.97 4.34 6.42
C LEU A 653 -23.65 4.60 5.69
N LYS A 654 -22.78 3.59 5.51
CA LYS A 654 -21.55 3.72 4.71
C LYS A 654 -21.87 4.14 3.27
N ARG A 655 -22.93 3.60 2.67
CA ARG A 655 -23.41 4.02 1.33
C ARG A 655 -23.91 5.46 1.29
N PHE A 656 -24.52 5.95 2.37
CA PHE A 656 -24.83 7.38 2.48
C PHE A 656 -23.58 8.23 2.70
N TYR A 657 -22.58 7.74 3.44
CA TYR A 657 -21.32 8.45 3.72
C TYR A 657 -20.49 8.66 2.45
N LEU A 658 -20.37 7.62 1.61
CA LEU A 658 -19.63 7.66 0.34
C LEU A 658 -20.35 8.47 -0.75
N ALA A 659 -21.61 8.84 -0.55
CA ALA A 659 -22.35 9.69 -1.47
C ALA A 659 -21.96 11.17 -1.32
N ASP A 660 -22.14 11.95 -2.39
CA ASP A 660 -22.12 13.42 -2.41
C ASP A 660 -22.66 14.05 -1.13
N ASN A 661 -21.90 14.87 -0.41
CA ASN A 661 -22.38 15.56 0.81
C ASN A 661 -22.80 14.62 1.93
N HIS A 662 -22.39 13.37 1.85
CA HIS A 662 -22.97 12.27 2.61
C HIS A 662 -24.49 12.15 2.36
N ALA A 663 -24.94 12.42 1.13
CA ALA A 663 -26.33 12.65 0.72
C ALA A 663 -26.71 11.98 -0.60
N THR A 664 -27.83 11.25 -0.60
CA THR A 664 -28.36 10.58 -1.81
C THR A 664 -29.86 10.31 -1.64
N SER A 665 -30.53 9.78 -2.68
CA SER A 665 -31.91 9.31 -2.54
C SER A 665 -31.98 7.79 -2.39
N CYS A 666 -32.95 7.31 -1.59
CA CYS A 666 -33.26 5.88 -1.50
C CYS A 666 -33.65 5.26 -2.86
N TYR A 667 -34.01 6.08 -3.85
CA TYR A 667 -34.32 5.65 -5.21
C TYR A 667 -33.04 5.40 -6.02
N ASP A 668 -32.03 6.27 -5.88
CA ASP A 668 -30.75 6.13 -6.60
C ASP A 668 -29.99 4.89 -6.11
N LEU A 669 -30.00 4.62 -4.80
CA LEU A 669 -29.51 3.36 -4.20
C LEU A 669 -30.30 2.12 -4.69
N SER A 670 -31.56 2.28 -5.08
CA SER A 670 -32.43 1.16 -5.51
C SER A 670 -32.14 0.72 -6.95
N ILE A 671 -31.71 1.65 -7.81
CA ILE A 671 -31.25 1.33 -9.16
C ILE A 671 -29.97 0.49 -9.12
N GLN A 672 -29.01 0.86 -8.28
CA GLN A 672 -27.70 0.19 -8.17
C GLN A 672 -27.86 -1.31 -7.84
N ASP A 673 -28.75 -1.62 -6.90
CA ASP A 673 -28.93 -2.98 -6.36
C ASP A 673 -30.04 -3.77 -7.07
N GLY A 674 -30.79 -3.13 -7.97
CA GLY A 674 -31.95 -3.73 -8.64
C GLY A 674 -33.15 -3.98 -7.72
N VAL A 675 -33.31 -3.20 -6.64
CA VAL A 675 -34.37 -3.37 -5.63
C VAL A 675 -35.36 -2.19 -5.60
N SER A 676 -36.41 -2.31 -4.77
CA SER A 676 -37.36 -1.21 -4.51
C SER A 676 -36.78 -0.15 -3.56
N PRO A 677 -37.06 1.15 -3.73
CA PRO A 677 -36.61 2.20 -2.80
C PRO A 677 -37.09 1.98 -1.35
N THR A 678 -38.22 1.30 -1.17
CA THR A 678 -38.77 0.94 0.15
C THR A 678 -37.80 0.06 0.95
N SER A 679 -36.94 -0.71 0.28
CA SER A 679 -35.92 -1.57 0.92
C SER A 679 -34.93 -0.79 1.79
N TYR A 680 -34.76 0.52 1.58
CA TYR A 680 -33.89 1.37 2.41
C TYR A 680 -34.66 2.24 3.40
N ILE A 681 -35.85 2.71 3.01
CA ILE A 681 -36.69 3.57 3.86
C ILE A 681 -37.12 2.83 5.14
N SER A 682 -37.47 1.54 5.03
CA SER A 682 -37.90 0.74 6.18
C SER A 682 -36.77 0.51 7.22
N PRO A 683 -35.55 0.08 6.83
CA PRO A 683 -34.39 0.07 7.73
C PRO A 683 -34.11 1.43 8.38
N VAL A 684 -34.06 2.53 7.61
CA VAL A 684 -33.79 3.88 8.15
C VAL A 684 -34.80 4.28 9.23
N VAL A 685 -36.09 4.00 9.04
CA VAL A 685 -37.13 4.26 10.05
C VAL A 685 -36.98 3.35 11.28
N SER A 686 -36.55 2.09 11.11
CA SER A 686 -36.33 1.16 12.22
C SER A 686 -35.09 1.48 13.05
N LEU A 687 -34.01 1.95 12.41
CA LEU A 687 -32.83 2.51 13.06
C LEU A 687 -33.17 3.78 13.84
N ALA A 688 -33.86 4.72 13.19
CA ALA A 688 -34.23 6.00 13.80
C ALA A 688 -35.09 5.85 15.06
N LYS A 689 -35.99 4.85 15.10
CA LYS A 689 -36.78 4.53 16.30
C LYS A 689 -35.91 4.00 17.45
N ARG A 690 -35.01 3.05 17.20
CA ARG A 690 -34.07 2.55 18.23
C ARG A 690 -33.21 3.67 18.82
N ILE A 691 -32.74 4.61 17.98
CA ILE A 691 -32.01 5.80 18.46
C ILE A 691 -32.90 6.71 19.31
N ALA A 692 -34.18 6.90 18.94
CA ALA A 692 -35.13 7.68 19.74
C ALA A 692 -35.43 7.04 21.10
N ASP A 693 -35.66 5.73 21.12
CA ASP A 693 -36.01 4.96 22.31
C ASP A 693 -34.83 4.96 23.32
N GLU A 694 -33.59 4.76 22.85
CA GLU A 694 -32.39 4.83 23.71
C GLU A 694 -32.17 6.22 24.30
N LEU A 695 -32.31 7.28 23.49
CA LEU A 695 -32.00 8.65 23.90
C LEU A 695 -33.19 9.40 24.51
N GLY A 696 -34.37 8.77 24.61
CA GLY A 696 -35.60 9.39 25.11
C GLY A 696 -36.07 10.59 24.27
N LEU A 697 -35.94 10.51 22.94
CA LEU A 697 -36.30 11.62 22.04
C LEU A 697 -37.79 11.65 21.71
N ASP A 698 -38.38 12.85 21.76
CA ASP A 698 -39.76 13.07 21.33
C ASP A 698 -39.99 12.69 19.86
N PRO A 699 -41.17 12.17 19.49
CA PRO A 699 -41.50 11.87 18.10
C PRO A 699 -41.39 13.11 17.22
N VAL A 700 -40.63 13.03 16.14
CA VAL A 700 -40.53 14.11 15.15
C VAL A 700 -41.77 14.10 14.26
N TYR A 701 -42.42 15.25 14.08
CA TYR A 701 -43.61 15.39 13.22
C TYR A 701 -43.28 16.16 11.93
N GLY A 702 -43.98 15.80 10.85
CA GLY A 702 -43.91 16.48 9.54
C GLY A 702 -45.20 17.23 9.20
N ASP A 703 -45.20 17.85 8.02
CA ASP A 703 -46.32 18.65 7.53
C ASP A 703 -47.59 17.79 7.41
N GLY A 704 -48.63 18.16 8.18
CA GLY A 704 -49.84 17.36 8.33
C GLY A 704 -49.86 16.39 9.53
N GLY A 705 -48.94 16.52 10.49
CA GLY A 705 -49.02 15.87 11.80
C GLY A 705 -48.67 14.37 11.85
N LYS A 706 -48.10 13.82 10.77
CA LYS A 706 -47.58 12.45 10.74
C LYS A 706 -46.19 12.38 11.38
N GLN A 707 -45.86 11.25 12.02
CA GLN A 707 -44.52 11.00 12.55
C GLN A 707 -43.50 10.77 11.42
N VAL A 708 -42.31 11.35 11.57
CA VAL A 708 -41.23 11.38 10.57
C VAL A 708 -39.89 11.08 11.26
N TRP A 709 -39.77 9.86 11.78
CA TRP A 709 -38.61 9.32 12.50
C TRP A 709 -37.29 9.55 11.79
N TRP A 710 -37.31 9.47 10.47
CA TRP A 710 -36.16 9.45 9.60
C TRP A 710 -35.25 10.69 9.74
N ARG A 711 -35.82 11.82 10.21
CA ARG A 711 -35.09 13.06 10.53
C ARG A 711 -34.12 12.90 11.71
N ILE A 712 -34.05 11.76 12.39
CA ILE A 712 -33.10 11.51 13.48
C ILE A 712 -31.68 11.27 12.94
N PRO A 713 -31.39 10.26 12.10
CA PRO A 713 -30.07 10.12 11.47
C PRO A 713 -29.80 11.12 10.32
N PHE A 714 -30.83 11.65 9.65
CA PHE A 714 -30.68 12.44 8.42
C PHE A 714 -31.26 13.87 8.48
N TRP A 715 -30.73 14.72 7.61
CA TRP A 715 -31.38 15.90 7.02
C TRP A 715 -31.96 15.53 5.64
N GLY A 716 -32.75 16.42 5.02
CA GLY A 716 -33.24 16.15 3.68
C GLY A 716 -33.86 17.36 2.98
N ARG A 717 -34.05 17.23 1.66
CA ARG A 717 -34.69 18.22 0.77
C ARG A 717 -35.33 17.50 -0.43
N TYR A 718 -36.22 18.18 -1.15
CA TYR A 718 -36.56 17.77 -2.51
C TYR A 718 -35.57 18.38 -3.49
N ARG A 719 -35.07 17.57 -4.43
CA ARG A 719 -34.27 18.04 -5.56
C ARG A 719 -35.18 18.54 -6.70
N GLU A 720 -34.59 19.20 -7.69
CA GLU A 720 -35.29 19.68 -8.89
C GLU A 720 -35.96 18.54 -9.69
N ASP A 721 -35.42 17.31 -9.63
CA ASP A 721 -36.00 16.10 -10.22
C ASP A 721 -37.21 15.53 -9.43
N SER A 722 -37.68 16.25 -8.41
CA SER A 722 -38.74 15.86 -7.48
C SER A 722 -38.44 14.61 -6.63
N ARG A 723 -37.20 14.10 -6.62
CA ARG A 723 -36.79 13.03 -5.69
C ARG A 723 -36.41 13.62 -4.33
N PHE A 724 -36.67 12.85 -3.28
CA PHE A 724 -36.30 13.22 -1.92
C PHE A 724 -34.87 12.77 -1.61
N GLU A 725 -34.01 13.73 -1.32
CA GLU A 725 -32.61 13.54 -0.97
C GLU A 725 -32.43 13.52 0.55
N TRP A 726 -31.55 12.64 1.00
CA TRP A 726 -31.29 12.29 2.39
C TRP A 726 -29.81 12.52 2.69
N LYS A 727 -29.49 13.47 3.57
CA LYS A 727 -28.11 13.82 3.95
C LYS A 727 -27.80 13.33 5.37
N LEU A 728 -26.72 12.59 5.58
CA LEU A 728 -26.26 12.23 6.92
C LEU A 728 -26.00 13.49 7.75
N ARG A 729 -26.37 13.44 9.03
CA ARG A 729 -26.08 14.56 9.93
C ARG A 729 -24.57 14.80 10.04
N PRO A 730 -24.08 16.05 10.00
CA PRO A 730 -22.66 16.39 10.16
C PRO A 730 -21.97 15.70 11.35
N LYS A 731 -22.62 15.70 12.52
CA LYS A 731 -22.09 15.06 13.74
C LYS A 731 -22.06 13.53 13.67
N LEU A 732 -22.94 12.91 12.87
CA LEU A 732 -22.97 11.47 12.65
C LEU A 732 -21.90 11.06 11.63
N ALA A 733 -21.76 11.80 10.51
CA ALA A 733 -20.66 11.61 9.56
C ALA A 733 -19.29 11.72 10.26
N LYS A 734 -19.08 12.75 11.08
CA LYS A 734 -17.86 12.91 11.89
C LYS A 734 -17.63 11.80 12.92
N ALA A 735 -18.69 11.16 13.42
CA ALA A 735 -18.56 10.00 14.31
C ALA A 735 -18.18 8.73 13.52
N MET A 736 -18.77 8.52 12.34
CA MET A 736 -18.47 7.43 11.43
C MET A 736 -17.03 7.50 10.90
N ALA A 737 -16.58 8.65 10.41
CA ALA A 737 -15.21 8.86 9.92
C ALA A 737 -14.13 8.45 10.93
N ALA A 738 -14.41 8.66 12.22
CA ALA A 738 -13.51 8.35 13.33
C ALA A 738 -13.67 6.94 13.91
N LEU A 739 -14.56 6.12 13.37
CA LEU A 739 -14.77 4.71 13.72
C LEU A 739 -14.54 3.75 12.53
N PHE A 740 -14.64 4.25 11.31
CA PHE A 740 -14.49 3.51 10.04
C PHE A 740 -13.47 4.22 9.12
N PRO A 741 -12.16 4.12 9.41
CA PRO A 741 -11.12 4.85 8.68
C PRO A 741 -11.04 4.51 7.18
N GLU A 742 -11.59 3.36 6.77
CA GLU A 742 -11.62 2.92 5.37
C GLU A 742 -12.42 3.86 4.45
N LEU A 743 -13.32 4.68 5.00
CA LEU A 743 -14.23 5.52 4.23
C LEU A 743 -13.59 6.80 3.66
N ASN A 744 -12.42 7.22 4.15
CA ASN A 744 -11.81 8.50 3.75
C ASN A 744 -11.00 8.39 2.45
N ASN A 745 -10.47 7.21 2.12
CA ASN A 745 -9.60 7.01 0.95
C ASN A 745 -10.34 6.79 -0.38
N ILE A 746 -11.67 6.69 -0.36
CA ILE A 746 -12.47 6.27 -1.53
C ILE A 746 -12.96 7.48 -2.35
N VAL A 747 -13.04 8.66 -1.74
CA VAL A 747 -13.96 9.73 -2.20
C VAL A 747 -13.36 10.64 -3.29
N ASP A 748 -12.04 10.91 -3.27
CA ASP A 748 -11.44 11.87 -4.22
C ASP A 748 -11.20 11.29 -5.63
N THR A 749 -10.90 9.98 -5.74
CA THR A 749 -10.72 9.32 -7.04
C THR A 749 -12.04 9.22 -7.82
N GLU A 750 -13.15 8.93 -7.13
CA GLU A 750 -14.47 8.77 -7.76
C GLU A 750 -15.04 10.09 -8.31
N ALA A 751 -14.71 11.23 -7.69
CA ALA A 751 -15.24 12.54 -8.10
C ALA A 751 -14.66 13.03 -9.44
N GLU A 752 -13.36 12.85 -9.67
CA GLU A 752 -12.70 13.25 -10.91
C GLU A 752 -13.14 12.35 -12.10
N GLU A 753 -13.28 11.04 -11.86
CA GLU A 753 -13.78 10.08 -12.85
C GLU A 753 -15.23 10.39 -13.30
N GLN A 754 -16.08 10.86 -12.38
CA GLN A 754 -17.46 11.25 -12.69
C GLN A 754 -17.54 12.46 -13.63
N GLU A 755 -16.68 13.46 -13.44
CA GLU A 755 -16.65 14.67 -14.26
C GLU A 755 -16.11 14.40 -15.69
N ASP A 756 -15.06 13.60 -15.83
CA ASP A 756 -14.53 13.21 -17.15
C ASP A 756 -15.55 12.36 -17.95
N ASN A 757 -16.26 11.47 -17.27
CA ASN A 757 -17.39 10.74 -17.86
C ASN A 757 -18.54 11.68 -18.29
N SER A 758 -18.79 12.76 -17.54
CA SER A 758 -19.78 13.79 -17.88
C SER A 758 -19.41 14.54 -19.16
N LEU A 759 -18.15 14.99 -19.28
CA LEU A 759 -17.63 15.65 -20.49
C LEU A 759 -17.76 14.75 -21.74
N ILE A 760 -17.44 13.46 -21.61
CA ILE A 760 -17.61 12.47 -22.70
C ILE A 760 -19.10 12.33 -23.10
N LYS A 761 -20.02 12.36 -22.14
CA LYS A 761 -21.47 12.27 -22.37
C LYS A 761 -21.98 13.50 -23.14
N GLU A 762 -21.52 14.70 -22.81
CA GLU A 762 -21.86 15.90 -23.58
C GLU A 762 -21.34 15.86 -25.02
N LEU A 763 -20.11 15.38 -25.23
CA LEU A 763 -19.51 15.26 -26.56
C LEU A 763 -20.19 14.20 -27.45
N LYS A 764 -20.81 13.17 -26.85
CA LYS A 764 -21.69 12.22 -27.56
C LYS A 764 -22.99 12.88 -28.07
N LEU A 765 -23.43 13.96 -27.43
CA LEU A 765 -24.61 14.74 -27.84
C LEU A 765 -24.26 15.81 -28.88
N ALA A 766 -23.13 16.49 -28.72
CA ALA A 766 -22.64 17.58 -29.56
C ALA A 766 -22.32 17.18 -31.03
N ASN A 767 -22.37 18.15 -31.94
CA ASN A 767 -22.03 17.96 -33.36
C ASN A 767 -20.54 18.29 -33.61
N VAL A 768 -19.68 17.38 -33.18
CA VAL A 768 -18.21 17.54 -33.16
C VAL A 768 -17.57 17.73 -34.55
N GLY A 769 -18.26 17.32 -35.63
CA GLY A 769 -17.69 17.25 -36.99
C GLY A 769 -17.51 18.57 -37.75
N LYS A 770 -17.43 19.73 -37.07
CA LYS A 770 -17.21 21.05 -37.72
C LYS A 770 -15.77 21.56 -37.66
N VAL A 771 -14.96 21.08 -36.72
CA VAL A 771 -13.57 21.51 -36.54
C VAL A 771 -12.66 20.40 -37.05
N ASP A 772 -12.01 20.66 -38.18
CA ASP A 772 -11.20 19.68 -38.91
C ASP A 772 -9.71 19.76 -38.60
N ASN A 773 -9.24 20.94 -38.20
CA ASN A 773 -7.88 21.20 -37.76
C ASN A 773 -7.89 22.30 -36.68
N PHE A 774 -7.02 22.19 -35.68
CA PHE A 774 -6.83 23.20 -34.63
C PHE A 774 -5.36 23.26 -34.25
N GLU A 775 -4.83 24.46 -34.08
CA GLU A 775 -3.46 24.71 -33.63
C GLU A 775 -3.50 25.44 -32.28
N TYR A 776 -2.59 25.10 -31.38
CA TYR A 776 -2.52 25.71 -30.05
C TYR A 776 -2.24 27.22 -30.14
N SER A 777 -2.92 28.02 -29.33
CA SER A 777 -2.60 29.44 -29.20
C SER A 777 -1.33 29.67 -28.39
N GLY A 778 -0.97 28.74 -27.49
CA GLY A 778 0.17 28.89 -26.58
C GLY A 778 -0.02 29.99 -25.52
N GLU A 779 -1.23 30.54 -25.39
CA GLU A 779 -1.54 31.58 -24.41
C GLU A 779 -2.16 31.00 -23.13
N PRO A 780 -1.83 31.50 -21.93
CA PRO A 780 -2.52 31.14 -20.69
C PRO A 780 -3.99 31.59 -20.65
N LYS A 781 -4.88 30.76 -20.12
CA LYS A 781 -6.30 31.09 -19.83
C LYS A 781 -6.44 31.37 -18.34
N ALA A 782 -7.08 32.49 -17.99
CA ALA A 782 -7.42 32.79 -16.60
C ALA A 782 -8.32 31.70 -16.00
N LYS A 783 -8.04 31.29 -14.77
CA LYS A 783 -8.76 30.23 -14.06
C LYS A 783 -10.17 30.70 -13.69
N ALA A 784 -11.18 29.90 -14.03
CA ALA A 784 -12.56 30.13 -13.59
C ALA A 784 -12.69 29.87 -12.08
N ALA A 785 -13.72 30.47 -11.45
CA ALA A 785 -14.03 30.15 -10.05
C ALA A 785 -14.35 28.64 -9.90
N PRO A 786 -13.90 27.99 -8.82
CA PRO A 786 -14.27 26.61 -8.53
C PRO A 786 -15.78 26.48 -8.36
N VAL A 787 -16.32 25.34 -8.75
CA VAL A 787 -17.69 24.91 -8.47
C VAL A 787 -17.62 23.80 -7.43
N TYR A 788 -18.46 23.84 -6.40
CA TYR A 788 -18.51 22.77 -5.40
C TYR A 788 -19.57 21.76 -5.79
N THR A 789 -19.24 20.91 -6.77
CA THR A 789 -20.01 19.70 -7.07
C THR A 789 -19.61 18.65 -6.05
N ASN A 790 -20.57 18.21 -5.26
CA ASN A 790 -20.37 17.14 -4.29
C ASN A 790 -19.37 17.43 -3.16
N GLY A 791 -18.90 18.68 -3.04
CA GLY A 791 -18.03 19.17 -1.96
C GLY A 791 -16.56 18.94 -2.13
N HIS A 792 -16.28 17.93 -2.93
CA HIS A 792 -15.15 17.96 -3.82
C HIS A 792 -15.21 19.29 -4.59
N LYS A 793 -14.07 19.95 -4.64
CA LYS A 793 -13.92 21.25 -5.27
C LYS A 793 -13.56 20.98 -6.72
N THR A 794 -14.52 21.16 -7.63
CA THR A 794 -14.33 20.89 -9.05
C THR A 794 -14.11 22.19 -9.82
N TYR A 795 -13.60 22.06 -11.04
CA TYR A 795 -13.34 23.18 -11.94
C TYR A 795 -14.12 22.99 -13.25
N PRO A 796 -14.80 24.03 -13.75
CA PRO A 796 -15.66 23.89 -14.92
C PRO A 796 -14.82 23.60 -16.18
N ARG A 797 -15.15 22.49 -16.85
CA ARG A 797 -14.54 22.03 -18.11
C ARG A 797 -15.31 22.64 -19.29
N ASP A 798 -14.65 23.27 -20.25
CA ASP A 798 -15.31 23.76 -21.47
C ASP A 798 -15.31 22.70 -22.59
N ARG A 799 -16.52 22.35 -23.04
CA ARG A 799 -16.72 21.40 -24.13
C ARG A 799 -16.05 21.84 -25.44
N GLN A 800 -15.93 23.15 -25.73
CA GLN A 800 -15.27 23.59 -26.97
C GLN A 800 -13.75 23.39 -26.90
N THR A 801 -13.13 23.67 -25.75
CA THR A 801 -11.73 23.35 -25.43
C THR A 801 -11.47 21.85 -25.68
N ALA A 802 -12.34 20.95 -25.21
CA ALA A 802 -12.22 19.52 -25.51
C ALA A 802 -12.38 19.17 -27.02
N ILE A 803 -13.31 19.81 -27.75
CA ILE A 803 -13.46 19.61 -29.21
C ILE A 803 -12.19 20.04 -29.96
N ASN A 804 -11.61 21.17 -29.57
CA ASN A 804 -10.39 21.71 -30.17
C ASN A 804 -9.20 20.76 -29.99
N ALA A 805 -9.00 20.21 -28.78
CA ALA A 805 -7.97 19.21 -28.50
C ALA A 805 -8.13 17.93 -29.33
N LEU A 806 -9.37 17.41 -29.46
CA LEU A 806 -9.63 16.25 -30.32
C LEU A 806 -9.36 16.55 -31.81
N ALA A 807 -9.63 17.78 -32.27
CA ALA A 807 -9.35 18.21 -33.63
C ALA A 807 -7.84 18.37 -33.91
N HIS A 808 -7.07 18.86 -32.92
CA HIS A 808 -5.60 18.92 -32.98
C HIS A 808 -4.99 17.53 -33.18
N ALA A 809 -5.43 16.55 -32.40
CA ALA A 809 -5.04 15.14 -32.56
C ALA A 809 -5.64 14.45 -33.81
N HIS A 810 -6.29 15.19 -34.71
CA HIS A 810 -7.02 14.71 -35.89
C HIS A 810 -7.99 13.54 -35.59
N TYR A 811 -8.59 13.53 -34.40
CA TYR A 811 -9.45 12.48 -33.87
C TYR A 811 -8.78 11.09 -33.81
N LYS A 812 -7.46 11.04 -33.64
CA LYS A 812 -6.69 9.81 -33.38
C LYS A 812 -6.28 9.73 -31.91
N CYS A 813 -5.86 8.54 -31.48
CA CYS A 813 -5.28 8.38 -30.15
C CYS A 813 -3.83 8.87 -30.15
N GLU A 814 -3.46 9.72 -29.19
CA GLU A 814 -2.08 10.26 -29.08
C GLU A 814 -1.10 9.21 -28.52
N VAL A 815 -1.57 8.26 -27.70
CA VAL A 815 -0.76 7.11 -27.27
C VAL A 815 -0.34 6.25 -28.46
N ASP A 816 -1.22 5.98 -29.42
CA ASP A 816 -0.85 5.42 -30.73
C ASP A 816 -1.93 5.73 -31.79
N ALA A 817 -1.52 6.40 -32.87
CA ALA A 817 -2.37 6.73 -34.01
C ALA A 817 -2.89 5.48 -34.77
N ALA A 818 -2.26 4.31 -34.60
CA ALA A 818 -2.68 3.03 -35.15
C ALA A 818 -3.73 2.29 -34.28
N HIS A 819 -4.01 2.76 -33.05
CA HIS A 819 -4.99 2.09 -32.19
C HIS A 819 -6.39 2.00 -32.84
N PRO A 820 -7.07 0.85 -32.73
CA PRO A 820 -8.34 0.62 -33.38
C PRO A 820 -9.40 1.59 -32.84
N THR A 821 -10.01 2.33 -33.77
CA THR A 821 -11.06 3.33 -33.53
C THR A 821 -12.10 3.23 -34.64
N PHE A 822 -13.37 3.49 -34.30
CA PHE A 822 -14.51 3.43 -35.23
C PHE A 822 -14.99 4.84 -35.62
N ILE A 823 -15.77 4.96 -36.69
CA ILE A 823 -16.35 6.24 -37.12
C ILE A 823 -17.58 6.58 -36.28
N ARG A 824 -17.72 7.85 -35.86
CA ARG A 824 -18.84 8.30 -35.03
C ARG A 824 -20.17 8.24 -35.80
N LYS A 825 -21.27 7.91 -35.12
CA LYS A 825 -22.61 7.86 -35.76
C LYS A 825 -23.11 9.20 -36.31
N LYS A 826 -22.62 10.32 -35.77
CA LYS A 826 -23.05 11.70 -36.11
C LYS A 826 -22.01 12.53 -36.90
N SER A 827 -20.83 11.98 -37.19
CA SER A 827 -19.80 12.68 -37.99
C SER A 827 -18.89 11.69 -38.71
N ASN A 828 -18.20 12.13 -39.75
CA ASN A 828 -17.22 11.31 -40.49
C ASN A 828 -15.89 11.11 -39.74
N LYS A 829 -15.79 11.51 -38.47
CA LYS A 829 -14.56 11.46 -37.67
C LYS A 829 -14.48 10.17 -36.87
N ARG A 830 -13.26 9.78 -36.51
CA ARG A 830 -12.99 8.66 -35.60
C ARG A 830 -13.46 8.99 -34.18
N TYR A 831 -13.77 7.96 -33.41
CA TYR A 831 -14.15 8.05 -32.01
C TYR A 831 -12.92 7.94 -31.11
N THR A 832 -12.75 8.97 -30.29
CA THR A 832 -11.75 9.14 -29.23
C THR A 832 -12.39 9.91 -28.07
N GLU A 833 -11.83 9.77 -26.89
CA GLU A 833 -12.27 10.35 -25.63
C GLU A 833 -11.22 11.38 -25.19
N PRO A 834 -11.62 12.62 -24.84
CA PRO A 834 -10.72 13.58 -24.23
C PRO A 834 -10.46 13.19 -22.77
N HIS A 835 -9.29 13.50 -22.28
CA HIS A 835 -8.88 13.28 -20.89
C HIS A 835 -7.89 14.39 -20.51
N HIS A 836 -8.07 15.02 -19.35
CA HIS A 836 -7.13 16.04 -18.86
C HIS A 836 -5.87 15.34 -18.33
N LEU A 837 -4.70 15.62 -18.93
CA LEU A 837 -3.43 14.95 -18.60
C LEU A 837 -2.88 15.38 -17.23
N VAL A 838 -3.08 16.64 -16.85
CA VAL A 838 -3.04 17.11 -15.46
C VAL A 838 -4.49 17.14 -14.96
N PRO A 839 -4.89 16.33 -13.97
CA PRO A 839 -6.28 16.26 -13.53
C PRO A 839 -6.79 17.60 -12.99
N MET A 840 -8.04 17.91 -13.29
CA MET A 840 -8.73 19.15 -12.97
C MET A 840 -8.90 19.35 -11.45
N ALA A 841 -8.99 18.28 -10.68
CA ALA A 841 -8.98 18.29 -9.21
C ALA A 841 -7.79 19.09 -8.63
N PHE A 842 -6.65 19.14 -9.33
CA PHE A 842 -5.44 19.83 -8.87
C PHE A 842 -5.29 21.26 -9.38
N SER A 843 -6.34 21.85 -9.96
CA SER A 843 -6.25 23.22 -10.51
C SER A 843 -5.89 24.27 -9.46
N ASP A 844 -6.05 24.01 -8.15
CA ASP A 844 -5.57 24.89 -7.07
C ASP A 844 -4.06 25.09 -7.01
N GLU A 845 -3.28 24.16 -7.57
CA GLU A 845 -1.83 24.27 -7.61
C GLU A 845 -1.34 25.12 -8.80
N PHE A 846 -2.27 25.69 -9.57
CA PHE A 846 -2.01 26.49 -10.77
C PHE A 846 -2.76 27.83 -10.74
N GLU A 847 -2.02 28.90 -11.06
CA GLU A 847 -2.55 30.27 -11.25
C GLU A 847 -3.37 30.41 -12.55
N VAL A 848 -3.31 29.39 -13.42
CA VAL A 848 -3.95 29.34 -14.74
C VAL A 848 -4.97 28.20 -14.79
N SER A 849 -5.90 28.26 -15.74
CA SER A 849 -6.87 27.19 -15.96
C SER A 849 -6.16 25.91 -16.44
N LEU A 850 -6.40 24.77 -15.77
CA LEU A 850 -6.04 23.45 -16.31
C LEU A 850 -6.92 23.01 -17.49
N ASP A 851 -8.11 23.61 -17.63
CA ASP A 851 -8.97 23.40 -18.79
C ASP A 851 -8.43 24.15 -20.02
N ARG A 852 -7.49 23.51 -20.72
CA ARG A 852 -6.76 24.00 -21.90
C ARG A 852 -6.59 22.88 -22.91
N GLU A 853 -6.60 23.21 -24.19
CA GLU A 853 -6.34 22.28 -25.29
C GLU A 853 -4.99 21.58 -25.17
N GLU A 854 -3.99 22.31 -24.67
CA GLU A 854 -2.62 21.86 -24.42
C GLU A 854 -2.55 20.82 -23.28
N ASN A 855 -3.54 20.78 -22.38
CA ASN A 855 -3.66 19.81 -21.28
C ASN A 855 -4.61 18.63 -21.59
N ILE A 856 -5.51 18.77 -22.57
CA ILE A 856 -6.42 17.68 -22.95
C ILE A 856 -5.79 16.78 -24.02
N VAL A 857 -5.78 15.48 -23.78
CA VAL A 857 -5.29 14.45 -24.71
C VAL A 857 -6.43 13.63 -25.30
N SER A 858 -6.31 13.27 -26.57
CA SER A 858 -7.25 12.44 -27.34
C SER A 858 -6.85 10.96 -27.24
N LEU A 859 -7.70 10.14 -26.63
CA LEU A 859 -7.41 8.72 -26.34
C LEU A 859 -8.42 7.79 -27.01
N CYS A 860 -8.03 6.56 -27.35
CA CYS A 860 -9.02 5.50 -27.59
C CYS A 860 -9.54 4.99 -26.23
N SER A 861 -10.76 4.42 -26.20
CA SER A 861 -11.36 3.97 -24.92
C SER A 861 -10.51 2.96 -24.15
N ASN A 862 -9.66 2.17 -24.83
CA ASN A 862 -8.71 1.29 -24.14
C ASN A 862 -7.61 2.08 -23.41
N CYS A 863 -7.00 3.08 -24.06
CA CYS A 863 -5.98 3.91 -23.41
C CYS A 863 -6.56 4.81 -22.32
N HIS A 864 -7.77 5.33 -22.51
CA HIS A 864 -8.46 6.11 -21.50
C HIS A 864 -8.76 5.27 -20.25
N ASN A 865 -9.38 4.10 -20.42
CA ASN A 865 -9.61 3.15 -19.33
C ASN A 865 -8.31 2.61 -18.71
N GLN A 866 -7.22 2.51 -19.49
CA GLN A 866 -5.91 2.10 -18.98
C GLN A 866 -5.24 3.18 -18.12
N ILE A 867 -5.63 4.46 -18.25
CA ILE A 867 -5.15 5.51 -17.33
C ILE A 867 -5.91 5.44 -16.00
N HIS A 868 -7.25 5.30 -16.01
CA HIS A 868 -8.04 5.24 -14.77
C HIS A 868 -7.96 3.90 -14.03
N TYR A 869 -8.07 2.77 -14.73
CA TYR A 869 -8.19 1.44 -14.13
C TYR A 869 -7.01 0.51 -14.45
N GLY A 870 -6.07 0.95 -15.29
CA GLY A 870 -4.96 0.13 -15.76
C GLY A 870 -3.77 0.20 -14.81
N LYS A 871 -3.30 -0.97 -14.34
CA LYS A 871 -2.09 -1.10 -13.53
C LYS A 871 -0.83 -0.46 -14.15
N ASP A 872 -0.81 -0.32 -15.48
CA ASP A 872 0.28 0.27 -16.26
C ASP A 872 0.01 1.72 -16.74
N ALA A 873 -0.94 2.45 -16.11
CA ALA A 873 -1.28 3.85 -16.43
C ALA A 873 -0.05 4.76 -16.58
N TYR A 874 1.00 4.53 -15.76
CA TYR A 874 2.30 5.20 -15.80
C TYR A 874 2.88 5.28 -17.23
N VAL A 875 2.78 4.21 -18.01
CA VAL A 875 3.38 4.12 -19.35
C VAL A 875 2.73 5.13 -20.30
N LEU A 876 1.42 5.30 -20.18
CA LEU A 876 0.63 6.21 -21.00
C LEU A 876 0.87 7.66 -20.54
N ILE A 877 0.71 7.93 -19.24
CA ILE A 877 0.91 9.27 -18.67
C ILE A 877 2.33 9.78 -18.93
N LYS A 878 3.36 8.93 -18.78
CA LYS A 878 4.75 9.31 -19.07
C LYS A 878 4.98 9.68 -20.53
N LYS A 879 4.41 8.92 -21.47
CA LYS A 879 4.48 9.24 -22.90
C LYS A 879 3.82 10.59 -23.17
N LEU A 880 2.56 10.73 -22.74
CA LEU A 880 1.75 11.92 -22.98
C LEU A 880 2.38 13.16 -22.33
N TYR A 881 2.97 13.03 -21.13
CA TYR A 881 3.74 14.10 -20.49
C TYR A 881 4.97 14.50 -21.32
N ALA A 882 5.76 13.54 -21.81
CA ALA A 882 6.93 13.83 -22.63
C ALA A 882 6.55 14.57 -23.93
N GLU A 883 5.38 14.26 -24.50
CA GLU A 883 4.84 14.91 -25.70
C GLU A 883 4.18 16.28 -25.41
N ARG A 884 3.60 16.48 -24.21
CA ARG A 884 2.88 17.71 -23.84
C ARG A 884 3.65 18.70 -22.97
N LYS A 885 4.80 18.33 -22.39
CA LYS A 885 5.53 19.17 -21.42
C LYS A 885 5.76 20.62 -21.89
N GLU A 886 6.31 20.80 -23.09
CA GLU A 886 6.66 22.14 -23.59
C GLU A 886 5.43 23.02 -23.87
N VAL A 887 4.33 22.41 -24.34
CA VAL A 887 3.06 23.13 -24.58
C VAL A 887 2.27 23.39 -23.29
N LEU A 888 2.38 22.52 -22.28
CA LEU A 888 1.87 22.79 -20.93
C LEU A 888 2.61 23.99 -20.30
N GLU A 889 3.94 24.01 -20.40
CA GLU A 889 4.75 25.11 -19.87
C GLU A 889 4.45 26.46 -20.55
N SER A 890 4.14 26.48 -21.86
CA SER A 890 3.81 27.71 -22.59
C SER A 890 2.49 28.36 -22.13
N VAL A 891 1.47 27.55 -21.81
CA VAL A 891 0.20 28.05 -21.23
C VAL A 891 0.24 28.25 -19.72
N GLY A 892 1.40 28.10 -19.09
CA GLY A 892 1.62 28.35 -17.65
C GLY A 892 1.42 27.14 -16.73
N ILE A 893 1.12 25.96 -17.27
CA ILE A 893 0.91 24.71 -16.50
C ILE A 893 2.28 24.05 -16.27
N LYS A 894 2.97 24.46 -15.21
CA LYS A 894 4.33 24.00 -14.87
C LYS A 894 4.28 22.84 -13.88
N ILE A 895 4.44 21.62 -14.39
CA ILE A 895 4.38 20.38 -13.60
C ILE A 895 5.52 19.44 -13.97
N THR A 896 6.13 18.76 -12.99
CA THR A 896 7.12 17.69 -13.26
C THR A 896 6.43 16.36 -13.51
N LEU A 897 7.10 15.42 -14.19
CA LEU A 897 6.55 14.07 -14.39
C LEU A 897 6.22 13.39 -13.05
N GLU A 898 7.11 13.51 -12.07
CA GLU A 898 6.94 12.91 -10.74
C GLU A 898 5.72 13.49 -10.02
N HIS A 899 5.56 14.82 -10.08
CA HIS A 899 4.42 15.54 -9.52
C HIS A 899 3.13 15.19 -10.27
N LEU A 900 3.17 14.97 -11.59
CA LEU A 900 2.00 14.56 -12.38
C LEU A 900 1.57 13.12 -12.07
N LEU A 901 2.53 12.20 -11.93
CA LEU A 901 2.23 10.80 -11.62
C LEU A 901 1.60 10.64 -10.23
N SER A 902 2.03 11.45 -9.25
CA SER A 902 1.37 11.47 -7.93
C SER A 902 -0.07 11.99 -7.97
N ARG A 903 -0.58 12.47 -9.11
CA ARG A 903 -1.99 12.88 -9.31
C ARG A 903 -2.90 11.78 -9.84
N TYR A 904 -2.33 10.63 -10.16
CA TYR A 904 -3.03 9.39 -10.51
C TYR A 904 -2.79 8.28 -9.48
N ASP A 905 -2.35 8.64 -8.25
CA ASP A 905 -1.85 7.72 -7.21
C ASP A 905 -0.70 6.80 -7.66
N ILE A 906 0.01 7.20 -8.72
CA ILE A 906 1.16 6.48 -9.26
C ILE A 906 2.43 6.98 -8.58
N LYS A 907 2.96 6.17 -7.65
CA LYS A 907 4.27 6.42 -7.04
C LYS A 907 5.38 6.49 -8.11
N ALA A 908 6.16 7.57 -8.08
CA ALA A 908 7.24 7.85 -9.02
C ALA A 908 8.58 7.15 -8.70
#